data_AF-A0A8H5M6S7-F1
#
_entry.id   AF-A0A8H5M6S7-F1
#
_cell.length_a   1.000
_cell.length_b   1.000
_cell.length_c   1.000
_cell.angle_alpha   90.00
_cell.angle_beta   90.00
_cell.angle_gamma   90.00
#
_symmetry.space_group_name_H-M   'P 1'
#
loop_
_entity.id
_entity.type
_entity.pdbx_description
1 polymer ?
#
loop_
_entity_poly.entity_id
_entity_poly.type
_entity_poly.pdbx_seq_one_letter_code
_entity_poly.pdbx_strand_id
1 'polypeptide(L)'
;MVQDVATAPSIHTHNVLARLPLISRAFKLKCKAYATRCPVSPTEGVGKSTIVTSLIKESFVAHVQHVVPEVTIPPEVTPENVTTYIVDSGASPQDRSHLESEIRKAHVICVVYSIDNPNSFDRIPAYWLPHFRQLGVNVPVILVGNKIDLRGGQVTNEALEDEIVPIMNEFKEVETCVECSAKTPLNVSEVFYFAQKAVLHPTAPLYDSRDHVLKPACVAALKRIFKLCDANKDGILDASELNEFQRKCFDAPLQLQELEGIKEMVQEHAEGGVRDGGLTEAGFLYLHTIFIQRGRLETTWTVLRKFGYAEDLRLTEQFLSPKFDVPSDCSVELSPLGYQFFTDIFETFDKDQDGALKTVELEEVFRTSPGNPWATQKFPDTTLSDDTGAVTLQGWLAQWSMTTLLDHKTTLAYLAYLGYPDEPRTDALQVTRARKIDRRKGKVTRNVFLSYVIGAAGSGKTSLLRSFAGKPFSDTYEPTSKMISVVNSVDIDGSEKYLVLQEFGSRYEAETLRNSKKTDMVDVIVYVHDSSDTNSFSYISNLRQQYSLDHIPTLFVATKSDLDLALQRHEVQPDVYCRRLGLQVPVAVSVKTGQTADVFHAICDIAMNPHSSIPGGADRAMTAAARLRMYVTLTAMEALGWLGGHHTGRAGYSEGDDSTGYTFTTDRVNNTPTALVLSHIMDEDMDFGVATPEESTNNQQYIPQPPSGVDDGRKMLDLVFIQDCTGSQGSYIASATKNIEQICAHIFESGKLQSPEDLRVGLVAFRDHPPQDHTYIVKNFGFSSDISKVHNHLTGLYASGGGDGPEAVTAAMAEVLGMDWREQASKMVVLIADAPPHGIGEYGDGFDDGSPDGYDPLQLARQMASRGIPLFFVACEPALSGYSYATDFYKAITDITSGLMLPLTTADLLAHAIVGSVLENLDMERLVREVGHAVAARILGNNESVDEVARELHEKLLLRNESTTKVVHGTRFTDKYLQARSSLSRNTYTTGYGITPSRTMPPKIPSSPTRPAVPGSPPRKVVTDFAAFGAPKSASVFGTAVASTPFSLAGGKAAFGGMRGGPPRASFDDEEEEEDNGRQRVELREGSISLDQARRIAMQSAWRSAHA
;
A
#
# COMPACT_ATOMS: atom_id res chain seq x y z
N MET A 1 -28.22 -36.70 7.05
CA MET A 1 -28.12 -36.99 8.50
C MET A 1 -26.79 -36.41 8.95
N VAL A 2 -26.68 -35.49 9.90
CA VAL A 2 -27.62 -34.90 10.89
C VAL A 2 -27.33 -33.38 10.83
N GLN A 3 -28.26 -32.46 10.51
CA GLN A 3 -29.51 -32.03 11.15
C GLN A 3 -29.31 -31.41 12.54
N ASP A 4 -29.95 -30.25 12.79
CA ASP A 4 -29.71 -29.33 13.92
C ASP A 4 -28.30 -28.68 13.91
N VAL A 5 -28.10 -27.41 14.28
CA VAL A 5 -28.86 -26.51 15.17
C VAL A 5 -29.44 -25.28 14.44
N ALA A 6 -30.62 -24.83 14.86
CA ALA A 6 -31.26 -23.60 14.38
C ALA A 6 -31.39 -22.50 15.48
N THR A 7 -31.28 -21.24 15.05
CA THR A 7 -31.92 -20.01 15.60
C THR A 7 -32.14 -19.86 17.11
N ALA A 8 -31.47 -18.88 17.75
CA ALA A 8 -32.04 -17.90 18.71
C ALA A 8 -31.00 -16.76 19.00
N PRO A 9 -31.23 -15.76 19.89
CA PRO A 9 -31.49 -14.41 19.43
C PRO A 9 -30.55 -13.33 20.01
N SER A 10 -30.79 -12.07 19.67
CA SER A 10 -30.08 -10.91 20.21
C SER A 10 -30.21 -10.77 21.73
N ILE A 11 -29.07 -10.77 22.43
CA ILE A 11 -28.96 -10.38 23.85
C ILE A 11 -27.89 -9.28 23.98
N HIS A 12 -28.14 -8.30 24.85
CA HIS A 12 -27.22 -7.20 25.13
C HIS A 12 -26.36 -7.46 26.38
N THR A 13 -25.31 -6.64 26.52
CA THR A 13 -24.52 -6.34 27.74
C THR A 13 -23.48 -7.34 28.29
N HIS A 14 -22.27 -6.80 28.48
CA HIS A 14 -21.17 -7.17 29.41
C HIS A 14 -20.38 -8.49 29.25
N ASN A 15 -19.29 -8.43 28.47
CA ASN A 15 -17.89 -8.34 28.97
C ASN A 15 -16.92 -8.15 27.78
N VAL A 16 -16.46 -6.93 27.46
CA VAL A 16 -15.21 -6.31 27.98
C VAL A 16 -13.95 -7.16 27.68
N LEU A 17 -13.49 -7.15 26.42
CA LEU A 17 -12.09 -6.97 25.98
C LEU A 17 -11.94 -7.16 24.44
N ALA A 18 -12.68 -6.37 23.65
CA ALA A 18 -12.56 -6.39 22.18
C ALA A 18 -12.86 -5.00 21.58
N ARG A 19 -11.81 -4.17 21.41
CA ARG A 19 -11.77 -2.97 20.54
C ARG A 19 -10.42 -2.24 20.66
N LEU A 20 -9.61 -2.31 19.60
CA LEU A 20 -8.72 -1.26 19.07
C LEU A 20 -8.35 -1.66 17.62
N PRO A 21 -8.10 -0.73 16.68
CA PRO A 21 -7.69 -1.04 15.30
C PRO A 21 -6.20 -1.41 15.20
N LEU A 22 -5.70 -1.69 13.99
CA LEU A 22 -4.31 -2.07 13.70
C LEU A 22 -3.30 -0.91 13.87
N ILE A 23 -3.16 -0.38 15.08
CA ILE A 23 -2.09 0.54 15.49
C ILE A 23 -1.53 0.04 16.83
N SER A 24 -0.21 -0.09 16.91
CA SER A 24 0.58 -0.57 18.07
C SER A 24 0.05 -1.81 18.81
N ARG A 25 0.32 -3.02 18.27
CA ARG A 25 0.29 -4.24 19.09
C ARG A 25 1.41 -4.18 20.14
N ALA A 26 1.02 -4.07 21.42
CA ALA A 26 1.95 -3.96 22.54
C ALA A 26 1.85 -5.20 23.46
N PHE A 27 2.90 -6.02 23.46
CA PHE A 27 2.96 -7.35 24.05
C PHE A 27 3.54 -7.32 25.47
N LYS A 28 2.81 -7.84 26.47
CA LYS A 28 3.37 -8.09 27.82
C LYS A 28 3.96 -9.51 27.92
N LEU A 29 5.29 -9.62 27.96
CA LEU A 29 6.10 -10.83 27.95
C LEU A 29 6.80 -10.96 29.31
N LYS A 30 6.48 -11.99 30.13
CA LYS A 30 6.83 -11.94 31.56
C LYS A 30 7.78 -13.05 32.00
N CYS A 31 9.03 -12.67 32.28
CA CYS A 31 10.06 -13.57 32.80
C CYS A 31 9.90 -13.75 34.32
N LYS A 32 9.58 -14.97 34.77
CA LYS A 32 9.09 -15.25 36.13
C LYS A 32 9.63 -16.56 36.73
N ALA A 33 9.51 -16.65 38.06
CA ALA A 33 9.63 -17.88 38.86
C ALA A 33 9.11 -17.61 40.29
N TYR A 34 9.30 -18.58 41.20
CA TYR A 34 9.32 -18.51 42.68
C TYR A 34 8.08 -18.95 43.49
N ALA A 35 8.31 -19.95 44.37
CA ALA A 35 7.41 -21.02 44.81
C ALA A 35 6.35 -20.65 45.89
N THR A 36 5.56 -21.64 46.36
CA THR A 36 4.97 -21.62 47.73
C THR A 36 4.33 -22.94 48.21
N ARG A 37 5.05 -23.74 49.03
CA ARG A 37 4.63 -24.15 50.40
C ARG A 37 5.62 -25.14 51.06
N CYS A 38 5.79 -25.00 52.38
CA CYS A 38 6.43 -25.98 53.28
C CYS A 38 7.96 -26.20 53.09
N PRO A 39 8.68 -26.78 54.08
CA PRO A 39 9.65 -25.93 54.78
C PRO A 39 11.09 -26.46 54.79
N VAL A 40 11.71 -26.60 53.62
CA VAL A 40 13.17 -26.78 53.49
C VAL A 40 13.69 -25.90 52.35
N SER A 41 14.66 -25.04 52.66
CA SER A 41 15.43 -24.13 51.79
C SER A 41 14.67 -23.23 50.77
N PRO A 42 14.84 -21.89 50.82
CA PRO A 42 14.42 -21.03 49.72
C PRO A 42 15.28 -21.29 48.47
N THR A 43 14.70 -21.11 47.28
CA THR A 43 15.42 -21.13 45.99
C THR A 43 15.50 -19.72 45.42
N GLU A 44 16.09 -18.82 46.19
CA GLU A 44 16.54 -17.52 45.71
C GLU A 44 17.73 -17.71 44.74
N GLY A 45 18.05 -16.69 43.96
CA GLY A 45 19.27 -16.69 43.14
C GLY A 45 19.25 -17.55 41.86
N VAL A 46 18.08 -17.87 41.29
CA VAL A 46 18.00 -18.45 39.93
C VAL A 46 18.30 -17.44 38.81
N GLY A 47 18.43 -16.15 39.15
CA GLY A 47 18.97 -15.12 38.25
C GLY A 47 18.01 -14.50 37.23
N LYS A 48 16.68 -14.56 37.42
CA LYS A 48 15.72 -13.83 36.56
C LYS A 48 16.02 -12.32 36.47
N SER A 49 16.28 -11.69 37.61
CA SER A 49 16.58 -10.25 37.70
C SER A 49 17.93 -9.90 37.06
N THR A 50 18.89 -10.84 37.02
CA THR A 50 20.13 -10.68 36.25
C THR A 50 19.93 -10.93 34.76
N ILE A 51 19.11 -11.90 34.32
CA ILE A 51 18.72 -12.05 32.90
C ILE A 51 18.13 -10.74 32.36
N VAL A 52 17.15 -10.16 33.08
CA VAL A 52 16.50 -8.91 32.68
C VAL A 52 17.50 -7.74 32.68
N THR A 53 18.38 -7.64 33.68
CA THR A 53 19.37 -6.55 33.73
C THR A 53 20.45 -6.69 32.65
N SER A 54 20.90 -7.90 32.35
CA SER A 54 21.93 -8.17 31.34
C SER A 54 21.42 -7.99 29.90
N LEU A 55 20.12 -8.15 29.66
CA LEU A 55 19.50 -7.73 28.40
C LEU A 55 19.55 -6.19 28.22
N ILE A 56 19.35 -5.42 29.29
CA ILE A 56 19.24 -3.95 29.23
C ILE A 56 20.60 -3.26 29.19
N LYS A 57 21.62 -3.87 29.81
CA LYS A 57 22.97 -3.30 29.93
C LYS A 57 24.03 -4.02 29.11
N GLU A 58 23.64 -5.05 28.37
CA GLU A 58 24.52 -5.92 27.55
C GLU A 58 25.70 -6.52 28.35
N SER A 59 25.58 -6.54 29.68
CA SER A 59 26.68 -6.83 30.62
C SER A 59 26.15 -7.38 31.95
N PHE A 60 26.98 -8.18 32.63
CA PHE A 60 26.59 -8.82 33.88
C PHE A 60 26.66 -7.84 35.07
N VAL A 61 25.51 -7.60 35.71
CA VAL A 61 25.44 -6.84 36.96
C VAL A 61 25.41 -7.80 38.15
N ALA A 62 26.52 -7.89 38.88
CA ALA A 62 26.65 -8.76 40.05
C ALA A 62 25.73 -8.38 41.23
N HIS A 63 25.29 -7.12 41.31
CA HIS A 63 24.44 -6.59 42.39
C HIS A 63 23.18 -5.94 41.79
N VAL A 64 22.12 -6.73 41.60
CA VAL A 64 20.81 -6.27 41.10
C VAL A 64 19.79 -6.12 42.24
N GLN A 65 18.72 -5.37 41.99
CA GLN A 65 17.57 -5.31 42.88
C GLN A 65 16.83 -6.67 42.89
N HIS A 66 16.16 -7.00 44.00
CA HIS A 66 15.42 -8.27 44.16
C HIS A 66 14.25 -8.42 43.17
N VAL A 67 13.72 -7.29 42.69
CA VAL A 67 12.79 -7.19 41.56
C VAL A 67 13.21 -6.00 40.72
N VAL A 68 13.35 -6.19 39.41
CA VAL A 68 13.57 -5.08 38.45
C VAL A 68 12.22 -4.41 38.13
N PRO A 69 12.12 -3.07 38.04
CA PRO A 69 10.92 -2.37 37.55
C PRO A 69 10.45 -2.88 36.17
N GLU A 70 9.19 -2.61 35.79
CA GLU A 70 8.70 -3.00 34.46
C GLU A 70 9.51 -2.32 33.34
N VAL A 71 10.08 -3.12 32.46
CA VAL A 71 10.95 -2.69 31.37
C VAL A 71 10.12 -2.65 30.09
N THR A 72 10.13 -1.54 29.36
CA THR A 72 9.50 -1.45 28.03
C THR A 72 10.58 -1.46 26.97
N ILE A 73 10.65 -2.53 26.19
CA ILE A 73 11.43 -2.59 24.95
C ILE A 73 10.53 -2.02 23.84
N PRO A 74 10.86 -0.88 23.22
CA PRO A 74 10.05 -0.30 22.16
C PRO A 74 10.17 -1.14 20.86
N PRO A 75 9.20 -1.08 19.94
CA PRO A 75 9.11 -2.04 18.83
C PRO A 75 10.33 -2.02 17.91
N GLU A 76 10.96 -0.86 17.70
CA GLU A 76 12.04 -0.62 16.74
C GLU A 76 13.28 -1.47 17.00
N VAL A 77 13.58 -1.77 18.27
CA VAL A 77 14.71 -2.60 18.70
C VAL A 77 14.38 -4.09 18.80
N THR A 78 13.14 -4.50 18.53
CA THR A 78 12.79 -5.93 18.45
C THR A 78 12.96 -6.48 17.03
N PRO A 79 13.26 -7.79 16.86
CA PRO A 79 13.31 -8.41 15.54
C PRO A 79 11.98 -8.26 14.78
N GLU A 80 10.87 -8.51 15.50
CA GLU A 80 9.49 -8.62 15.00
C GLU A 80 8.69 -7.30 14.99
N ASN A 81 9.31 -6.17 15.35
CA ASN A 81 8.69 -4.84 15.39
C ASN A 81 7.48 -4.71 16.35
N VAL A 82 7.62 -5.21 17.58
CA VAL A 82 6.55 -5.27 18.60
C VAL A 82 6.99 -4.73 19.97
N THR A 83 6.22 -3.80 20.56
CA THR A 83 6.51 -3.29 21.91
C THR A 83 6.46 -4.43 22.90
N THR A 84 7.51 -4.63 23.70
CA THR A 84 7.66 -5.79 24.59
C THR A 84 7.87 -5.34 26.04
N TYR A 85 6.88 -5.54 26.90
CA TYR A 85 6.95 -5.21 28.33
C TYR A 85 7.41 -6.41 29.16
N ILE A 86 8.59 -6.31 29.78
CA ILE A 86 9.16 -7.32 30.67
C ILE A 86 8.83 -6.99 32.13
N VAL A 87 8.19 -7.95 32.81
CA VAL A 87 7.82 -7.85 34.23
C VAL A 87 8.56 -8.93 35.02
N ASP A 88 9.57 -8.53 35.78
CA ASP A 88 10.25 -9.37 36.78
C ASP A 88 9.30 -9.65 37.97
N SER A 89 9.63 -10.64 38.81
CA SER A 89 8.75 -11.09 39.92
C SER A 89 9.48 -11.36 41.23
N GLY A 90 8.94 -10.86 42.33
CA GLY A 90 9.43 -11.13 43.67
C GLY A 90 9.11 -12.55 44.15
N ALA A 91 10.01 -13.12 44.95
CA ALA A 91 9.82 -14.42 45.59
C ALA A 91 8.98 -14.36 46.88
N SER A 92 8.60 -13.17 47.36
CA SER A 92 8.14 -13.03 48.73
C SER A 92 6.67 -13.49 48.91
N PRO A 93 6.28 -13.96 50.11
CA PRO A 93 4.88 -14.24 50.42
C PRO A 93 3.95 -13.03 50.30
N GLN A 94 4.50 -11.80 50.33
CA GLN A 94 3.75 -10.55 50.22
C GLN A 94 3.42 -10.22 48.76
N ASP A 95 4.30 -10.60 47.81
CA ASP A 95 4.13 -10.36 46.38
C ASP A 95 3.08 -11.29 45.72
N ARG A 96 2.62 -12.35 46.40
CA ARG A 96 1.81 -13.43 45.80
C ARG A 96 0.58 -12.93 45.03
N SER A 97 -0.19 -12.01 45.62
CA SER A 97 -1.41 -11.48 45.00
C SER A 97 -1.11 -10.66 43.74
N HIS A 98 0.00 -9.92 43.75
CA HIS A 98 0.51 -9.20 42.59
C HIS A 98 1.04 -10.17 41.52
N LEU A 99 1.80 -11.20 41.91
CA LEU A 99 2.29 -12.25 41.02
C LEU A 99 1.14 -12.95 40.26
N GLU A 100 0.09 -13.37 40.98
CA GLU A 100 -1.11 -14.01 40.40
C GLU A 100 -1.93 -13.04 39.52
N SER A 101 -2.03 -11.75 39.90
CA SER A 101 -2.62 -10.70 39.05
C SER A 101 -1.83 -10.55 37.75
N GLU A 102 -0.51 -10.50 37.82
CA GLU A 102 0.35 -10.31 36.66
C GLU A 102 0.53 -11.57 35.81
N ILE A 103 0.26 -12.77 36.35
CA ILE A 103 0.16 -14.03 35.57
C ILE A 103 -1.10 -14.00 34.69
N ARG A 104 -2.26 -13.57 35.23
CA ARG A 104 -3.51 -13.42 34.45
C ARG A 104 -3.46 -12.33 33.37
N LYS A 105 -2.41 -11.51 33.34
CA LYS A 105 -2.14 -10.46 32.33
C LYS A 105 -0.88 -10.75 31.48
N ALA A 106 -0.42 -11.99 31.43
CA ALA A 106 0.72 -12.39 30.61
C ALA A 106 0.23 -12.87 29.22
N HIS A 107 0.99 -12.59 28.17
CA HIS A 107 0.77 -13.21 26.85
C HIS A 107 1.70 -14.40 26.61
N VAL A 108 2.79 -14.47 27.38
CA VAL A 108 3.77 -15.56 27.46
C VAL A 108 4.43 -15.50 28.85
N ILE A 109 4.79 -16.65 29.39
CA ILE A 109 5.45 -16.79 30.70
C ILE A 109 6.79 -17.52 30.50
N CYS A 110 7.91 -16.85 30.77
CA CYS A 110 9.19 -17.56 30.85
C CYS A 110 9.38 -18.06 32.29
N VAL A 111 9.68 -19.35 32.49
CA VAL A 111 9.87 -19.99 33.80
C VAL A 111 11.35 -20.27 34.01
N VAL A 112 11.99 -19.47 34.87
CA VAL A 112 13.44 -19.54 35.10
C VAL A 112 13.78 -20.56 36.19
N TYR A 113 14.56 -21.58 35.82
CA TYR A 113 15.25 -22.49 36.72
C TYR A 113 16.77 -22.25 36.67
N SER A 114 17.51 -22.96 37.51
CA SER A 114 18.94 -22.76 37.71
C SER A 114 19.66 -24.10 37.57
N ILE A 115 20.60 -24.19 36.63
CA ILE A 115 21.27 -25.44 36.26
C ILE A 115 22.12 -26.01 37.42
N ASP A 116 22.55 -25.17 38.35
CA ASP A 116 23.23 -25.54 39.60
C ASP A 116 22.28 -26.02 40.72
N ASN A 117 20.96 -26.11 40.49
CA ASN A 117 19.96 -26.46 41.51
C ASN A 117 18.77 -27.28 40.96
N PRO A 118 18.84 -28.62 40.97
CA PRO A 118 17.78 -29.50 40.48
C PRO A 118 16.39 -29.23 41.08
N ASN A 119 16.32 -28.89 42.38
CA ASN A 119 15.06 -28.52 43.06
C ASN A 119 14.32 -27.33 42.43
N SER A 120 14.99 -26.53 41.58
CA SER A 120 14.36 -25.45 40.82
C SER A 120 13.69 -25.92 39.53
N PHE A 121 14.19 -27.01 38.93
CA PHE A 121 13.60 -27.70 37.78
C PHE A 121 12.43 -28.60 38.19
N ASP A 122 12.59 -29.41 39.25
CA ASP A 122 11.53 -30.32 39.76
C ASP A 122 10.19 -29.60 40.03
N ARG A 123 10.27 -28.32 40.45
CA ARG A 123 9.11 -27.46 40.75
C ARG A 123 8.30 -27.05 39.52
N ILE A 124 8.82 -27.23 38.30
CA ILE A 124 8.15 -26.87 37.04
C ILE A 124 6.89 -27.74 36.84
N PRO A 125 6.98 -29.07 36.68
CA PRO A 125 5.80 -29.93 36.60
C PRO A 125 5.09 -30.05 37.96
N ALA A 126 5.82 -30.12 39.08
CA ALA A 126 5.22 -30.38 40.39
C ALA A 126 4.43 -29.21 41.01
N TYR A 127 4.59 -27.98 40.51
CA TYR A 127 3.87 -26.81 41.02
C TYR A 127 3.48 -25.81 39.92
N TRP A 128 4.39 -25.41 39.04
CA TRP A 128 4.15 -24.25 38.17
C TRP A 128 3.06 -24.44 37.14
N LEU A 129 3.20 -25.45 36.30
CA LEU A 129 2.28 -25.69 35.20
C LEU A 129 0.87 -26.06 35.72
N PRO A 130 0.71 -26.90 36.77
CA PRO A 130 -0.57 -27.07 37.47
C PRO A 130 -1.15 -25.77 38.06
N HIS A 131 -0.33 -24.87 38.60
CA HIS A 131 -0.81 -23.62 39.19
C HIS A 131 -1.26 -22.60 38.12
N PHE A 132 -0.59 -22.52 36.96
CA PHE A 132 -1.07 -21.70 35.83
C PHE A 132 -2.44 -22.16 35.34
N ARG A 133 -2.64 -23.49 35.18
CA ARG A 133 -3.94 -24.10 34.89
C ARG A 133 -4.99 -23.75 35.96
N GLN A 134 -4.64 -23.83 37.24
CA GLN A 134 -5.53 -23.46 38.36
C GLN A 134 -5.93 -21.96 38.35
N LEU A 135 -5.05 -21.07 37.88
CA LEU A 135 -5.33 -19.64 37.74
C LEU A 135 -6.22 -19.31 36.51
N GLY A 136 -6.52 -20.30 35.66
CA GLY A 136 -7.27 -20.14 34.43
C GLY A 136 -6.45 -19.58 33.27
N VAL A 137 -5.11 -19.69 33.32
CA VAL A 137 -4.20 -19.12 32.33
C VAL A 137 -3.73 -20.20 31.35
N ASN A 138 -3.96 -19.94 30.06
CA ASN A 138 -3.61 -20.80 28.94
C ASN A 138 -2.87 -19.97 27.88
N VAL A 139 -1.60 -19.67 28.14
CA VAL A 139 -0.70 -18.92 27.26
C VAL A 139 0.64 -19.66 27.18
N PRO A 140 1.47 -19.43 26.12
CA PRO A 140 2.75 -20.11 25.98
C PRO A 140 3.68 -19.96 27.18
N VAL A 141 4.42 -21.03 27.45
CA VAL A 141 5.42 -21.14 28.50
C VAL A 141 6.77 -21.48 27.88
N ILE A 142 7.79 -20.68 28.20
CA ILE A 142 9.19 -20.92 27.81
C ILE A 142 9.95 -21.36 29.05
N LEU A 143 10.59 -22.52 29.04
CA LEU A 143 11.47 -22.92 30.15
C LEU A 143 12.84 -22.26 29.95
N VAL A 144 13.46 -21.79 31.04
CA VAL A 144 14.73 -21.04 30.96
C VAL A 144 15.74 -21.59 31.96
N GLY A 145 16.72 -22.35 31.47
CA GLY A 145 17.79 -22.94 32.26
C GLY A 145 18.95 -21.97 32.42
N ASN A 146 18.97 -21.20 33.51
CA ASN A 146 20.00 -20.18 33.73
C ASN A 146 21.25 -20.73 34.42
N LYS A 147 22.35 -19.98 34.31
CA LYS A 147 23.70 -20.29 34.82
C LYS A 147 24.37 -21.50 34.15
N ILE A 148 24.24 -21.65 32.83
CA ILE A 148 24.96 -22.69 32.10
C ILE A 148 26.50 -22.59 32.27
N ASP A 149 27.02 -21.40 32.65
CA ASP A 149 28.42 -21.20 33.02
C ASP A 149 28.90 -21.99 34.26
N LEU A 150 27.98 -22.51 35.07
CA LEU A 150 28.27 -23.37 36.23
C LEU A 150 28.20 -24.87 35.90
N ARG A 151 27.81 -25.26 34.68
CA ARG A 151 27.72 -26.66 34.25
C ARG A 151 29.12 -27.21 33.95
N GLY A 152 29.70 -27.91 34.93
CA GLY A 152 31.00 -28.58 34.78
C GLY A 152 30.91 -29.87 33.97
N GLY A 153 31.41 -29.86 32.73
CA GLY A 153 31.58 -31.07 31.92
C GLY A 153 31.26 -30.87 30.44
N GLN A 154 31.21 -31.98 29.70
CA GLN A 154 30.68 -32.01 28.34
C GLN A 154 29.34 -32.75 28.43
N VAL A 155 28.25 -32.00 28.53
CA VAL A 155 26.88 -32.52 28.48
C VAL A 155 26.45 -32.48 27.02
N THR A 156 25.85 -33.57 26.54
CA THR A 156 25.30 -33.65 25.19
C THR A 156 23.85 -33.19 25.17
N ASN A 157 23.33 -32.81 24.00
CA ASN A 157 21.97 -32.27 23.89
C ASN A 157 20.92 -33.35 24.23
N GLU A 158 21.20 -34.63 23.95
CA GLU A 158 20.32 -35.76 24.29
C GLU A 158 19.93 -35.79 25.78
N ALA A 159 20.88 -35.52 26.69
CA ALA A 159 20.63 -35.55 28.13
C ALA A 159 19.69 -34.42 28.59
N LEU A 160 19.56 -33.34 27.82
CA LEU A 160 18.58 -32.27 28.05
C LEU A 160 17.22 -32.61 27.42
N GLU A 161 17.20 -33.28 26.27
CA GLU A 161 15.96 -33.78 25.65
C GLU A 161 15.22 -34.75 26.59
N ASP A 162 15.94 -35.72 27.17
CA ASP A 162 15.38 -36.74 28.07
C ASP A 162 14.66 -36.14 29.31
N GLU A 163 15.17 -35.03 29.86
CA GLU A 163 14.55 -34.35 31.01
C GLU A 163 13.33 -33.49 30.62
N ILE A 164 13.29 -32.94 29.40
CA ILE A 164 12.32 -31.90 28.99
C ILE A 164 11.17 -32.45 28.14
N VAL A 165 11.42 -33.44 27.28
CA VAL A 165 10.40 -34.08 26.43
C VAL A 165 9.21 -34.63 27.25
N PRO A 166 9.38 -35.24 28.43
CA PRO A 166 8.25 -35.66 29.27
C PRO A 166 7.34 -34.48 29.68
N ILE A 167 7.94 -33.33 30.03
CA ILE A 167 7.20 -32.12 30.45
C ILE A 167 6.40 -31.55 29.28
N MET A 168 7.00 -31.44 28.08
CA MET A 168 6.31 -30.92 26.89
C MET A 168 5.13 -31.80 26.44
N ASN A 169 5.20 -33.12 26.64
CA ASN A 169 4.12 -34.05 26.32
C ASN A 169 2.91 -33.97 27.28
N GLU A 170 3.17 -33.75 28.58
CA GLU A 170 2.12 -33.53 29.59
C GLU A 170 1.53 -32.11 29.53
N PHE A 171 2.37 -31.11 29.24
CA PHE A 171 2.04 -29.69 29.29
C PHE A 171 2.15 -29.04 27.92
N LYS A 172 1.06 -29.12 27.12
CA LYS A 172 0.93 -28.49 25.79
C LYS A 172 1.10 -26.96 25.79
N GLU A 173 1.07 -26.32 26.94
CA GLU A 173 1.41 -24.90 27.11
C GLU A 173 2.92 -24.62 27.06
N VAL A 174 3.78 -25.62 27.25
CA VAL A 174 5.24 -25.47 27.13
C VAL A 174 5.66 -25.56 25.67
N GLU A 175 6.21 -24.49 25.12
CA GLU A 175 6.52 -24.38 23.68
C GLU A 175 7.99 -24.67 23.36
N THR A 176 8.94 -24.27 24.22
CA THR A 176 10.36 -24.66 24.12
C THR A 176 11.11 -24.42 25.43
N CYS A 177 12.36 -24.89 25.51
CA CYS A 177 13.32 -24.55 26.55
C CYS A 177 14.57 -23.88 25.96
N VAL A 178 15.10 -22.88 26.66
CA VAL A 178 16.32 -22.15 26.31
C VAL A 178 17.27 -22.16 27.50
N GLU A 179 18.49 -22.66 27.34
CA GLU A 179 19.51 -22.57 28.38
C GLU A 179 20.42 -21.36 28.16
N CYS A 180 20.67 -20.57 29.20
CA CYS A 180 21.33 -19.27 29.11
C CYS A 180 22.33 -19.00 30.25
N SER A 181 23.17 -17.98 30.06
CA SER A 181 24.04 -17.42 31.08
C SER A 181 23.92 -15.89 31.08
N ALA A 182 23.19 -15.35 32.06
CA ALA A 182 23.17 -13.90 32.32
C ALA A 182 24.55 -13.32 32.67
N LYS A 183 25.53 -14.17 33.01
CA LYS A 183 26.89 -13.77 33.40
C LYS A 183 27.86 -13.61 32.22
N THR A 184 27.63 -14.35 31.15
CA THR A 184 28.47 -14.38 29.93
C THR A 184 27.63 -14.06 28.69
N PRO A 185 26.60 -13.18 28.82
CA PRO A 185 25.44 -12.95 27.96
C PRO A 185 24.84 -14.07 27.06
N LEU A 186 25.26 -15.33 27.22
CA LEU A 186 24.96 -16.42 26.31
C LEU A 186 23.47 -16.78 26.31
N ASN A 187 22.88 -16.85 25.12
CA ASN A 187 21.47 -17.17 24.86
C ASN A 187 20.45 -16.29 25.60
N VAL A 188 20.86 -15.11 26.08
CA VAL A 188 19.97 -14.21 26.84
C VAL A 188 18.91 -13.60 25.94
N SER A 189 19.28 -13.13 24.75
CA SER A 189 18.36 -12.53 23.77
C SER A 189 17.37 -13.56 23.20
N GLU A 190 17.82 -14.79 23.04
CA GLU A 190 17.10 -15.94 22.50
C GLU A 190 15.89 -16.29 23.36
N VAL A 191 16.00 -16.18 24.70
CA VAL A 191 14.85 -16.32 25.61
C VAL A 191 13.72 -15.35 25.24
N PHE A 192 14.04 -14.10 24.90
CA PHE A 192 13.06 -13.09 24.54
C PHE A 192 12.56 -13.26 23.10
N TYR A 193 13.43 -13.67 22.17
CA TYR A 193 13.07 -14.00 20.78
C TYR A 193 12.07 -15.16 20.70
N PHE A 194 12.35 -16.30 21.35
CA PHE A 194 11.41 -17.43 21.37
C PHE A 194 10.11 -17.08 22.09
N ALA A 195 10.18 -16.29 23.17
CA ALA A 195 8.98 -15.80 23.84
C ALA A 195 8.16 -14.80 23.01
N GLN A 196 8.77 -14.01 22.11
CA GLN A 196 8.05 -13.20 21.13
C GLN A 196 7.39 -14.08 20.04
N LYS A 197 8.16 -15.01 19.44
CA LYS A 197 7.65 -15.94 18.42
C LYS A 197 6.47 -16.78 18.91
N ALA A 198 6.51 -17.27 20.15
CA ALA A 198 5.43 -18.03 20.77
C ALA A 198 4.06 -17.32 20.73
N VAL A 199 4.03 -15.99 20.95
CA VAL A 199 2.79 -15.20 20.89
C VAL A 199 2.46 -14.77 19.46
N LEU A 200 3.47 -14.54 18.62
CA LEU A 200 3.30 -14.08 17.24
C LEU A 200 2.91 -15.18 16.26
N HIS A 201 3.31 -16.42 16.53
CA HIS A 201 3.17 -17.57 15.64
C HIS A 201 2.67 -18.83 16.38
N PRO A 202 1.60 -18.74 17.20
CA PRO A 202 1.22 -19.80 18.12
C PRO A 202 0.95 -21.13 17.38
N THR A 203 1.54 -22.21 17.87
CA THR A 203 1.35 -23.57 17.33
C THR A 203 -0.08 -24.10 17.56
N ALA A 204 -0.67 -23.73 18.70
CA ALA A 204 -1.91 -24.31 19.23
C ALA A 204 -3.15 -24.32 18.31
N PRO A 205 -3.48 -23.26 17.52
CA PRO A 205 -4.60 -23.31 16.57
C PRO A 205 -4.27 -24.05 15.26
N LEU A 206 -2.98 -24.16 14.88
CA LEU A 206 -2.58 -24.76 13.60
C LEU A 206 -2.58 -26.29 13.64
N TYR A 207 -2.04 -26.87 14.71
CA TYR A 207 -1.56 -28.25 14.74
C TYR A 207 -1.88 -28.92 16.07
N ASP A 208 -2.02 -30.25 16.10
CA ASP A 208 -1.98 -31.02 17.33
C ASP A 208 -0.73 -31.89 17.42
N SER A 209 0.06 -31.64 18.47
CA SER A 209 1.33 -32.32 18.73
C SER A 209 1.19 -33.78 19.16
N ARG A 210 0.00 -34.25 19.56
CA ARG A 210 -0.22 -35.66 19.96
C ARG A 210 -0.60 -36.56 18.79
N ASP A 211 -1.47 -36.04 17.93
CA ASP A 211 -1.99 -36.77 16.77
C ASP A 211 -1.15 -36.51 15.51
N HIS A 212 -0.16 -35.61 15.61
CA HIS A 212 0.76 -35.17 14.55
C HIS A 212 0.08 -34.66 13.27
N VAL A 213 -1.09 -34.01 13.40
CA VAL A 213 -1.91 -33.51 12.28
C VAL A 213 -2.29 -32.04 12.39
N LEU A 214 -2.48 -31.39 11.24
CA LEU A 214 -3.11 -30.07 11.14
C LEU A 214 -4.55 -30.11 11.68
N LYS A 215 -4.94 -29.06 12.41
CA LYS A 215 -6.29 -28.93 12.95
C LYS A 215 -7.30 -28.58 11.85
N PRO A 216 -8.58 -29.02 11.94
CA PRO A 216 -9.56 -28.82 10.88
C PRO A 216 -9.75 -27.37 10.42
N ALA A 217 -9.63 -26.39 11.32
CA ALA A 217 -9.69 -24.97 10.97
C ALA A 217 -8.47 -24.51 10.14
N CYS A 218 -7.27 -25.00 10.44
CA CYS A 218 -6.05 -24.72 9.68
C CYS A 218 -6.11 -25.39 8.31
N VAL A 219 -6.56 -26.65 8.25
CA VAL A 219 -6.83 -27.36 6.99
C VAL A 219 -7.84 -26.59 6.14
N ALA A 220 -8.96 -26.13 6.70
CA ALA A 220 -9.95 -25.34 5.97
C ALA A 220 -9.37 -24.01 5.45
N ALA A 221 -8.59 -23.31 6.27
CA ALA A 221 -7.95 -22.05 5.89
C ALA A 221 -6.96 -22.24 4.73
N LEU A 222 -6.07 -23.24 4.83
CA LEU A 222 -5.08 -23.57 3.80
C LEU A 222 -5.73 -24.12 2.52
N LYS A 223 -6.76 -24.97 2.61
CA LYS A 223 -7.56 -25.42 1.45
C LYS A 223 -8.25 -24.25 0.74
N ARG A 224 -8.68 -23.20 1.46
CA ARG A 224 -9.19 -21.98 0.82
C ARG A 224 -8.05 -21.22 0.12
N ILE A 225 -6.89 -21.05 0.74
CA ILE A 225 -5.74 -20.37 0.13
C ILE A 225 -5.31 -21.06 -1.16
N PHE A 226 -5.19 -22.40 -1.15
CA PHE A 226 -4.87 -23.20 -2.34
C PHE A 226 -5.75 -22.83 -3.54
N LYS A 227 -7.09 -22.83 -3.39
CA LYS A 227 -8.08 -22.52 -4.44
C LYS A 227 -8.08 -21.07 -4.94
N LEU A 228 -7.35 -20.18 -4.26
CA LEU A 228 -7.15 -18.78 -4.64
C LEU A 228 -5.78 -18.54 -5.29
N CYS A 229 -4.88 -19.52 -5.23
CA CYS A 229 -3.59 -19.53 -5.92
C CYS A 229 -3.61 -20.41 -7.17
N ASP A 230 -4.39 -21.49 -7.13
CA ASP A 230 -4.89 -22.26 -8.27
C ASP A 230 -5.74 -21.27 -9.08
N ALA A 231 -5.18 -20.71 -10.15
CA ALA A 231 -5.78 -19.64 -10.93
C ALA A 231 -6.70 -20.24 -12.00
N ASN A 232 -6.24 -21.32 -12.65
CA ASN A 232 -6.91 -21.96 -13.79
C ASN A 232 -8.03 -22.96 -13.38
N LYS A 233 -8.14 -23.33 -12.10
CA LYS A 233 -9.10 -24.28 -11.50
C LYS A 233 -8.95 -25.74 -11.98
N ASP A 234 -7.73 -26.18 -12.27
CA ASP A 234 -7.35 -27.56 -12.57
C ASP A 234 -7.03 -28.42 -11.32
N GLY A 235 -6.88 -27.79 -10.16
CA GLY A 235 -6.64 -28.43 -8.86
C GLY A 235 -5.18 -28.80 -8.56
N ILE A 236 -4.20 -28.28 -9.30
CA ILE A 236 -2.79 -28.20 -8.90
C ILE A 236 -2.38 -26.74 -8.67
N LEU A 237 -1.12 -26.54 -8.26
CA LEU A 237 -0.40 -25.27 -8.37
C LEU A 237 0.82 -25.51 -9.25
N ASP A 238 0.86 -24.84 -10.39
CA ASP A 238 1.91 -24.99 -11.40
C ASP A 238 3.19 -24.19 -11.06
N ALA A 239 4.14 -24.07 -11.99
CA ALA A 239 5.37 -23.32 -11.76
C ALA A 239 5.21 -21.78 -11.84
N SER A 240 4.13 -21.29 -12.45
CA SER A 240 3.75 -19.88 -12.47
C SER A 240 2.98 -19.51 -11.20
N GLU A 241 1.96 -20.29 -10.86
CA GLU A 241 1.08 -20.09 -9.70
C GLU A 241 1.83 -20.19 -8.37
N LEU A 242 2.74 -21.16 -8.22
CA LEU A 242 3.61 -21.25 -7.04
C LEU A 242 4.57 -20.05 -6.94
N ASN A 243 5.00 -19.47 -8.07
CA ASN A 243 5.85 -18.28 -8.08
C ASN A 243 5.07 -17.00 -7.79
N GLU A 244 3.84 -16.89 -8.26
CA GLU A 244 2.95 -15.79 -7.90
C GLU A 244 2.55 -15.87 -6.42
N PHE A 245 2.21 -17.05 -5.91
CA PHE A 245 1.97 -17.30 -4.48
C PHE A 245 3.18 -16.89 -3.62
N GLN A 246 4.40 -17.23 -4.04
CA GLN A 246 5.63 -16.87 -3.34
C GLN A 246 5.88 -15.35 -3.37
N ARG A 247 5.76 -14.72 -4.55
CA ARG A 247 5.82 -13.25 -4.67
C ARG A 247 4.73 -12.57 -3.82
N LYS A 248 3.52 -13.13 -3.77
CA LYS A 248 2.41 -12.59 -2.98
C LYS A 248 2.63 -12.76 -1.48
N CYS A 249 3.23 -13.86 -1.00
CA CYS A 249 3.38 -14.12 0.43
C CYS A 249 4.70 -13.62 1.03
N PHE A 250 5.79 -13.64 0.27
CA PHE A 250 7.17 -13.42 0.74
C PHE A 250 7.94 -12.39 -0.10
N ASP A 251 7.27 -11.74 -1.05
CA ASP A 251 7.79 -10.65 -1.89
C ASP A 251 9.03 -11.04 -2.75
N ALA A 252 9.26 -12.34 -2.95
CA ALA A 252 10.30 -12.93 -3.80
C ALA A 252 9.79 -14.20 -4.54
N PRO A 253 10.26 -14.49 -5.77
CA PRO A 253 9.99 -15.75 -6.47
C PRO A 253 10.93 -16.88 -6.01
N LEU A 254 10.57 -18.13 -6.32
CA LEU A 254 11.47 -19.29 -6.23
C LEU A 254 12.23 -19.48 -7.55
N GLN A 255 13.48 -19.90 -7.46
CA GLN A 255 14.22 -20.40 -8.62
C GLN A 255 13.69 -21.79 -8.99
N LEU A 256 13.71 -22.13 -10.29
CA LEU A 256 13.14 -23.37 -10.82
C LEU A 256 13.61 -24.63 -10.08
N GLN A 257 14.89 -24.72 -9.73
CA GLN A 257 15.46 -25.86 -9.01
C GLN A 257 14.84 -26.06 -7.62
N GLU A 258 14.59 -24.97 -6.91
CA GLU A 258 14.05 -24.96 -5.54
C GLU A 258 12.63 -25.52 -5.51
N LEU A 259 11.88 -25.21 -6.58
CA LEU A 259 10.55 -25.69 -6.85
C LEU A 259 10.52 -27.19 -7.17
N GLU A 260 11.51 -27.69 -7.92
CA GLU A 260 11.71 -29.12 -8.18
C GLU A 260 12.02 -29.87 -6.88
N GLY A 261 12.93 -29.34 -6.04
CA GLY A 261 13.25 -29.92 -4.72
C GLY A 261 12.06 -29.96 -3.74
N ILE A 262 11.12 -29.02 -3.81
CA ILE A 262 9.83 -29.11 -3.08
C ILE A 262 9.02 -30.31 -3.60
N LYS A 263 8.88 -30.41 -4.93
CA LYS A 263 8.04 -31.43 -5.57
C LYS A 263 8.58 -32.83 -5.31
N GLU A 264 9.89 -33.05 -5.40
CA GLU A 264 10.52 -34.33 -5.04
C GLU A 264 10.26 -34.71 -3.57
N MET A 265 10.50 -33.78 -2.63
CA MET A 265 10.29 -34.02 -1.19
C MET A 265 8.83 -34.35 -0.86
N VAL A 266 7.88 -33.66 -1.49
CA VAL A 266 6.44 -33.94 -1.36
C VAL A 266 6.08 -35.28 -2.01
N GLN A 267 6.61 -35.59 -3.20
CA GLN A 267 6.31 -36.81 -3.94
C GLN A 267 6.86 -38.08 -3.26
N GLU A 268 7.98 -37.99 -2.55
CA GLU A 268 8.55 -39.10 -1.77
C GLU A 268 7.69 -39.46 -0.54
N HIS A 269 7.04 -38.47 0.09
CA HIS A 269 6.43 -38.62 1.41
C HIS A 269 4.89 -38.47 1.45
N ALA A 270 4.27 -37.91 0.41
CA ALA A 270 2.83 -37.72 0.31
C ALA A 270 2.31 -38.29 -1.02
N GLU A 271 1.69 -39.47 -0.95
CA GLU A 271 1.09 -40.14 -2.11
C GLU A 271 0.00 -39.24 -2.74
N GLY A 272 0.14 -38.93 -4.03
CA GLY A 272 -0.73 -37.97 -4.72
C GLY A 272 -0.50 -36.49 -4.37
N GLY A 273 0.59 -36.15 -3.66
CA GLY A 273 0.95 -34.77 -3.32
C GLY A 273 1.42 -33.92 -4.51
N VAL A 274 1.86 -34.56 -5.59
CA VAL A 274 2.26 -33.92 -6.87
C VAL A 274 1.51 -34.62 -8.00
N ARG A 275 0.96 -33.85 -8.94
CA ARG A 275 0.26 -34.34 -10.14
C ARG A 275 0.63 -33.45 -11.33
N ASP A 276 0.87 -34.04 -12.50
CA ASP A 276 1.15 -33.33 -13.76
C ASP A 276 2.28 -32.27 -13.70
N GLY A 277 3.19 -32.41 -12.73
CA GLY A 277 4.27 -31.45 -12.47
C GLY A 277 3.91 -30.28 -11.54
N GLY A 278 2.66 -30.17 -11.08
CA GLY A 278 2.20 -29.20 -10.08
C GLY A 278 1.91 -29.82 -8.70
N LEU A 279 1.80 -28.96 -7.70
CA LEU A 279 1.55 -29.34 -6.29
C LEU A 279 0.03 -29.48 -6.05
N THR A 280 -0.45 -30.61 -5.53
CA THR A 280 -1.90 -30.80 -5.26
C THR A 280 -2.33 -30.18 -3.93
N GLU A 281 -3.64 -30.06 -3.70
CA GLU A 281 -4.19 -29.60 -2.40
C GLU A 281 -3.66 -30.45 -1.23
N ALA A 282 -3.42 -31.75 -1.45
CA ALA A 282 -2.81 -32.65 -0.46
C ALA A 282 -1.32 -32.34 -0.25
N GLY A 283 -0.56 -32.12 -1.33
CA GLY A 283 0.85 -31.75 -1.25
C GLY A 283 1.10 -30.41 -0.57
N PHE A 284 0.23 -29.43 -0.81
CA PHE A 284 0.28 -28.11 -0.17
C PHE A 284 0.03 -28.21 1.35
N LEU A 285 -0.95 -29.00 1.77
CA LEU A 285 -1.19 -29.29 3.20
C LEU A 285 -0.03 -30.05 3.85
N TYR A 286 0.57 -31.01 3.13
CA TYR A 286 1.76 -31.73 3.62
C TYR A 286 2.97 -30.81 3.78
N LEU A 287 3.25 -29.93 2.80
CA LEU A 287 4.32 -28.94 2.86
C LEU A 287 4.19 -28.01 4.09
N HIS A 288 2.98 -27.49 4.36
CA HIS A 288 2.72 -26.70 5.56
C HIS A 288 2.82 -27.51 6.86
N THR A 289 2.47 -28.80 6.84
CA THR A 289 2.69 -29.72 7.98
C THR A 289 4.18 -29.86 8.29
N ILE A 290 5.02 -30.02 7.27
CA ILE A 290 6.48 -30.13 7.41
C ILE A 290 7.12 -28.83 7.90
N PHE A 291 6.63 -27.65 7.48
CA PHE A 291 7.09 -26.38 8.05
C PHE A 291 6.83 -26.30 9.55
N ILE A 292 5.63 -26.66 10.02
CA ILE A 292 5.27 -26.67 11.44
C ILE A 292 6.11 -27.69 12.22
N GLN A 293 6.26 -28.92 11.70
CA GLN A 293 7.08 -29.97 12.33
C GLN A 293 8.57 -29.60 12.43
N ARG A 294 9.09 -28.78 11.50
CA ARG A 294 10.46 -28.25 11.52
C ARG A 294 10.58 -26.89 12.26
N GLY A 295 9.58 -26.51 13.05
CA GLY A 295 9.58 -25.28 13.86
C GLY A 295 9.42 -23.97 13.09
N ARG A 296 9.22 -24.02 11.76
CA ARG A 296 9.05 -22.84 10.89
C ARG A 296 7.61 -22.35 10.87
N LEU A 297 7.11 -22.03 12.05
CA LEU A 297 5.73 -21.58 12.30
C LEU A 297 5.44 -20.26 11.55
N GLU A 298 6.43 -19.37 11.47
CA GLU A 298 6.34 -18.09 10.76
C GLU A 298 5.94 -18.26 9.29
N THR A 299 6.44 -19.27 8.57
CA THR A 299 6.14 -19.47 7.14
C THR A 299 4.64 -19.70 6.92
N THR A 300 4.02 -20.52 7.76
CA THR A 300 2.57 -20.78 7.68
C THR A 300 1.75 -19.57 8.16
N TRP A 301 2.19 -18.86 9.21
CA TRP A 301 1.50 -17.68 9.71
C TRP A 301 1.57 -16.47 8.77
N THR A 302 2.67 -16.28 8.04
CA THR A 302 2.80 -15.23 7.02
C THR A 302 1.81 -15.46 5.88
N VAL A 303 1.71 -16.70 5.38
CA VAL A 303 0.72 -17.10 4.36
C VAL A 303 -0.71 -16.84 4.87
N LEU A 304 -1.05 -17.32 6.07
CA LEU A 304 -2.38 -17.09 6.67
C LEU A 304 -2.69 -15.59 6.81
N ARG A 305 -1.73 -14.77 7.25
CA ARG A 305 -1.91 -13.31 7.43
C ARG A 305 -2.05 -12.57 6.11
N LYS A 306 -1.27 -12.90 5.06
CA LYS A 306 -1.39 -12.26 3.74
C LYS A 306 -2.76 -12.54 3.09
N PHE A 307 -3.37 -13.68 3.40
CA PHE A 307 -4.75 -14.02 3.00
C PHE A 307 -5.84 -13.62 4.02
N GLY A 308 -5.51 -12.75 4.98
CA GLY A 308 -6.47 -12.05 5.84
C GLY A 308 -6.88 -12.73 7.15
N TYR A 309 -6.30 -13.88 7.49
CA TYR A 309 -6.65 -14.65 8.69
C TYR A 309 -6.00 -14.10 9.98
N ALA A 310 -6.75 -14.16 11.08
CA ALA A 310 -6.30 -13.88 12.44
C ALA A 310 -5.83 -15.15 13.18
N GLU A 311 -5.39 -14.98 14.44
CA GLU A 311 -4.93 -16.07 15.32
C GLU A 311 -6.01 -17.13 15.64
N ASP A 312 -7.29 -16.80 15.50
CA ASP A 312 -8.43 -17.74 15.63
C ASP A 312 -8.78 -18.45 14.31
N LEU A 313 -7.98 -18.24 13.26
CA LEU A 313 -8.15 -18.75 11.90
C LEU A 313 -9.46 -18.30 11.22
N ARG A 314 -9.97 -17.12 11.60
CA ARG A 314 -11.05 -16.42 10.88
C ARG A 314 -10.50 -15.24 10.09
N LEU A 315 -11.17 -14.89 8.99
CA LEU A 315 -10.85 -13.68 8.25
C LEU A 315 -11.25 -12.44 9.06
N THR A 316 -10.36 -11.45 9.14
CA THR A 316 -10.59 -10.24 9.92
C THR A 316 -11.71 -9.37 9.34
N GLU A 317 -12.45 -8.65 10.20
CA GLU A 317 -13.45 -7.67 9.77
C GLU A 317 -12.85 -6.58 8.85
N GLN A 318 -11.60 -6.17 9.12
CA GLN A 318 -10.89 -5.18 8.30
C GLN A 318 -10.47 -5.73 6.93
N PHE A 319 -10.22 -7.04 6.81
CA PHE A 319 -10.02 -7.69 5.52
C PHE A 319 -11.34 -7.82 4.75
N LEU A 320 -12.42 -8.29 5.39
CA LEU A 320 -13.74 -8.48 4.75
C LEU A 320 -14.50 -7.16 4.48
N SER A 321 -14.17 -6.09 5.19
CA SER A 321 -14.84 -4.79 5.08
C SER A 321 -13.84 -3.67 5.35
N PRO A 322 -12.92 -3.39 4.40
CA PRO A 322 -12.01 -2.25 4.49
C PRO A 322 -12.80 -0.93 4.59
N LYS A 323 -12.16 0.11 5.14
CA LYS A 323 -12.81 1.41 5.37
C LYS A 323 -13.13 2.09 4.04
N PHE A 324 -14.42 2.17 3.71
CA PHE A 324 -14.94 2.79 2.50
C PHE A 324 -16.06 3.78 2.87
N ASP A 325 -15.75 5.08 2.92
CA ASP A 325 -16.66 6.13 3.39
C ASP A 325 -17.54 6.65 2.24
N VAL A 326 -18.83 6.31 2.26
CA VAL A 326 -19.80 6.72 1.22
C VAL A 326 -20.63 7.93 1.70
N PRO A 327 -20.62 9.08 0.99
CA PRO A 327 -21.45 10.22 1.33
C PRO A 327 -22.95 9.92 1.20
N SER A 328 -23.77 10.49 2.10
CA SER A 328 -25.19 10.14 2.27
C SER A 328 -26.13 10.44 1.09
N ASP A 329 -25.66 11.15 0.06
CA ASP A 329 -26.38 11.41 -1.18
C ASP A 329 -25.62 10.93 -2.44
N CYS A 330 -24.55 10.16 -2.28
CA CYS A 330 -23.93 9.37 -3.35
C CYS A 330 -24.55 7.96 -3.42
N SER A 331 -23.98 7.09 -4.25
CA SER A 331 -24.20 5.64 -4.22
C SER A 331 -22.89 4.95 -4.60
N VAL A 332 -22.87 3.62 -4.63
CA VAL A 332 -21.72 2.83 -5.05
C VAL A 332 -22.09 2.02 -6.29
N GLU A 333 -21.19 2.00 -7.27
CA GLU A 333 -21.28 1.18 -8.47
C GLU A 333 -19.95 0.39 -8.60
N LEU A 334 -19.92 -0.70 -9.36
CA LEU A 334 -18.66 -1.38 -9.69
C LEU A 334 -17.79 -0.44 -10.54
N SER A 335 -16.47 -0.44 -10.29
CA SER A 335 -15.49 0.19 -11.17
C SER A 335 -15.21 -0.72 -12.39
N PRO A 336 -14.49 -0.25 -13.43
CA PRO A 336 -14.06 -1.11 -14.52
C PRO A 336 -13.27 -2.35 -14.05
N LEU A 337 -12.43 -2.21 -13.02
CA LEU A 337 -11.69 -3.32 -12.41
C LEU A 337 -12.62 -4.30 -11.67
N GLY A 338 -13.67 -3.78 -11.02
CA GLY A 338 -14.70 -4.61 -10.38
C GLY A 338 -15.52 -5.41 -11.39
N TYR A 339 -15.88 -4.81 -12.53
CA TYR A 339 -16.53 -5.55 -13.64
C TYR A 339 -15.59 -6.60 -14.23
N GLN A 340 -14.33 -6.23 -14.54
CA GLN A 340 -13.33 -7.15 -15.08
C GLN A 340 -13.16 -8.37 -14.17
N PHE A 341 -12.90 -8.18 -12.89
CA PHE A 341 -12.76 -9.29 -11.94
C PHE A 341 -13.99 -10.22 -11.89
N PHE A 342 -15.20 -9.67 -11.96
CA PHE A 342 -16.40 -10.52 -11.98
C PHE A 342 -16.62 -11.22 -13.33
N THR A 343 -16.14 -10.68 -14.45
CA THR A 343 -16.07 -11.40 -15.73
C THR A 343 -15.02 -12.50 -15.68
N ASP A 344 -13.80 -12.21 -15.21
CA ASP A 344 -12.70 -13.19 -15.08
C ASP A 344 -13.14 -14.39 -14.22
N ILE A 345 -13.82 -14.15 -13.09
CA ILE A 345 -14.41 -15.18 -12.22
C ILE A 345 -15.56 -15.93 -12.90
N PHE A 346 -16.29 -15.32 -13.84
CA PHE A 346 -17.32 -16.02 -14.61
C PHE A 346 -16.67 -16.99 -15.60
N GLU A 347 -15.79 -16.49 -16.47
CA GLU A 347 -15.12 -17.26 -17.54
C GLU A 347 -14.24 -18.38 -16.98
N THR A 348 -13.70 -18.22 -15.77
CA THR A 348 -12.91 -19.25 -15.07
C THR A 348 -13.75 -20.43 -14.55
N PHE A 349 -15.07 -20.26 -14.37
CA PHE A 349 -15.96 -21.28 -13.81
C PHE A 349 -17.08 -21.75 -14.76
N ASP A 350 -17.28 -21.09 -15.90
CA ASP A 350 -18.06 -21.58 -17.05
C ASP A 350 -17.24 -22.67 -17.78
N LYS A 351 -17.42 -23.94 -17.38
CA LYS A 351 -16.51 -25.03 -17.78
C LYS A 351 -16.87 -25.71 -19.09
N ASP A 352 -18.10 -25.54 -19.57
CA ASP A 352 -18.54 -25.98 -20.91
C ASP A 352 -18.67 -24.83 -21.93
N GLN A 353 -18.37 -23.59 -21.53
CA GLN A 353 -18.29 -22.39 -22.37
C GLN A 353 -19.60 -22.06 -23.09
N ASP A 354 -20.74 -22.26 -22.42
CA ASP A 354 -22.06 -21.93 -22.96
C ASP A 354 -22.54 -20.51 -22.58
N GLY A 355 -21.79 -19.79 -21.76
CA GLY A 355 -22.09 -18.43 -21.34
C GLY A 355 -23.07 -18.34 -20.17
N ALA A 356 -23.39 -19.46 -19.49
CA ALA A 356 -24.32 -19.51 -18.36
C ALA A 356 -23.86 -20.47 -17.23
N LEU A 357 -23.52 -19.90 -16.06
CA LEU A 357 -23.12 -20.66 -14.88
C LEU A 357 -24.28 -21.50 -14.33
N LYS A 358 -24.14 -22.82 -14.36
CA LYS A 358 -25.11 -23.79 -13.84
C LYS A 358 -25.02 -23.87 -12.31
N THR A 359 -26.00 -24.51 -11.67
CA THR A 359 -26.06 -24.59 -10.19
C THR A 359 -24.77 -25.17 -9.56
N VAL A 360 -24.18 -26.18 -10.21
CA VAL A 360 -22.93 -26.82 -9.73
C VAL A 360 -21.72 -25.88 -9.85
N GLU A 361 -21.66 -25.09 -10.91
CA GLU A 361 -20.57 -24.12 -11.14
C GLU A 361 -20.70 -22.93 -10.18
N LEU A 362 -21.94 -22.46 -9.93
CA LEU A 362 -22.23 -21.46 -8.90
C LEU A 362 -21.87 -21.94 -7.48
N GLU A 363 -22.11 -23.22 -7.15
CA GLU A 363 -21.68 -23.81 -5.88
C GLU A 363 -20.14 -23.88 -5.77
N GLU A 364 -19.44 -24.14 -6.88
CA GLU A 364 -17.98 -24.19 -6.95
C GLU A 364 -17.34 -22.79 -6.87
N VAL A 365 -17.89 -21.77 -7.54
CA VAL A 365 -17.51 -20.35 -7.40
C VAL A 365 -17.54 -19.92 -5.93
N PHE A 366 -18.62 -20.25 -5.22
CA PHE A 366 -18.80 -19.89 -3.82
C PHE A 366 -18.16 -20.87 -2.82
N ARG A 367 -17.34 -21.84 -3.28
CA ARG A 367 -16.62 -22.79 -2.40
C ARG A 367 -15.48 -22.14 -1.59
N THR A 368 -15.14 -20.88 -1.87
CA THR A 368 -14.17 -20.04 -1.12
C THR A 368 -14.84 -18.99 -0.22
N SER A 369 -16.17 -18.87 -0.25
CA SER A 369 -16.98 -17.98 0.59
C SER A 369 -17.80 -18.77 1.63
N PRO A 370 -18.64 -18.11 2.47
CA PRO A 370 -19.63 -18.77 3.32
C PRO A 370 -20.84 -19.35 2.55
N GLY A 371 -20.77 -19.51 1.22
CA GLY A 371 -21.87 -19.86 0.33
C GLY A 371 -22.30 -18.71 -0.59
N ASN A 372 -23.42 -18.91 -1.31
CA ASN A 372 -23.97 -17.91 -2.24
C ASN A 372 -24.66 -16.75 -1.47
N PRO A 373 -24.32 -15.47 -1.72
CA PRO A 373 -24.86 -14.33 -0.98
C PRO A 373 -26.37 -14.10 -1.19
N TRP A 374 -26.91 -14.62 -2.30
CA TRP A 374 -28.29 -14.42 -2.73
C TRP A 374 -29.20 -15.63 -2.48
N ALA A 375 -28.70 -16.68 -1.81
CA ALA A 375 -29.44 -17.92 -1.52
C ALA A 375 -30.78 -17.70 -0.78
N THR A 376 -30.94 -16.57 -0.07
CA THR A 376 -32.18 -16.20 0.63
C THR A 376 -33.13 -15.31 -0.19
N GLN A 377 -32.71 -14.88 -1.39
CA GLN A 377 -33.37 -13.86 -2.21
C GLN A 377 -34.19 -14.43 -3.40
N LYS A 378 -34.34 -15.75 -3.49
CA LYS A 378 -34.83 -16.49 -4.69
C LYS A 378 -33.92 -16.39 -5.93
N PHE A 379 -32.63 -16.06 -5.81
CA PHE A 379 -31.68 -16.19 -6.94
C PHE A 379 -31.69 -17.63 -7.49
N PRO A 380 -31.73 -17.86 -8.82
CA PRO A 380 -31.52 -16.90 -9.91
C PRO A 380 -32.79 -16.23 -10.47
N ASP A 381 -33.96 -16.32 -9.81
CA ASP A 381 -35.20 -15.67 -10.24
C ASP A 381 -35.14 -14.11 -10.18
N THR A 382 -34.06 -13.56 -9.60
CA THR A 382 -33.78 -12.11 -9.46
C THR A 382 -33.12 -11.47 -10.67
N THR A 383 -32.63 -12.25 -11.63
CA THR A 383 -31.89 -11.74 -12.81
C THR A 383 -32.04 -12.67 -14.01
N LEU A 384 -31.41 -12.33 -15.15
CA LEU A 384 -31.45 -13.16 -16.35
C LEU A 384 -30.88 -14.56 -16.10
N SER A 385 -31.59 -15.55 -16.64
CA SER A 385 -31.12 -16.90 -16.84
C SER A 385 -31.39 -17.31 -18.29
N ASP A 386 -30.75 -18.37 -18.75
CA ASP A 386 -31.13 -19.07 -19.97
C ASP A 386 -32.44 -19.88 -19.80
N ASP A 387 -32.80 -20.67 -20.81
CA ASP A 387 -33.95 -21.58 -20.81
C ASP A 387 -33.80 -22.76 -19.82
N THR A 388 -32.57 -23.13 -19.41
CA THR A 388 -32.32 -24.19 -18.41
C THR A 388 -32.36 -23.67 -16.97
N GLY A 389 -32.21 -22.36 -16.76
CA GLY A 389 -32.16 -21.71 -15.45
C GLY A 389 -30.75 -21.40 -14.93
N ALA A 390 -29.72 -21.64 -15.73
CA ALA A 390 -28.34 -21.23 -15.51
C ALA A 390 -28.18 -19.71 -15.69
N VAL A 391 -27.20 -19.11 -15.01
CA VAL A 391 -27.07 -17.65 -14.90
C VAL A 391 -26.12 -17.11 -15.96
N THR A 392 -26.65 -16.35 -16.91
CA THR A 392 -25.86 -15.74 -17.98
C THR A 392 -24.84 -14.72 -17.44
N LEU A 393 -23.76 -14.45 -18.17
CA LEU A 393 -22.78 -13.40 -17.81
C LEU A 393 -23.45 -12.04 -17.55
N GLN A 394 -24.41 -11.66 -18.41
CA GLN A 394 -25.22 -10.45 -18.25
C GLN A 394 -26.02 -10.46 -16.92
N GLY A 395 -26.65 -11.59 -16.57
CA GLY A 395 -27.37 -11.76 -15.31
C GLY A 395 -26.45 -11.73 -14.08
N TRP A 396 -25.26 -12.33 -14.19
CA TRP A 396 -24.23 -12.32 -13.15
C TRP A 396 -23.70 -10.92 -12.85
N LEU A 397 -23.30 -10.16 -13.87
CA LEU A 397 -22.84 -8.78 -13.71
C LEU A 397 -23.98 -7.86 -13.22
N ALA A 398 -25.20 -8.05 -13.71
CA ALA A 398 -26.39 -7.35 -13.21
C ALA A 398 -26.63 -7.61 -11.71
N GLN A 399 -26.54 -8.86 -11.27
CA GLN A 399 -26.71 -9.25 -9.87
C GLN A 399 -25.62 -8.65 -8.96
N TRP A 400 -24.36 -8.56 -9.40
CA TRP A 400 -23.30 -7.87 -8.67
C TRP A 400 -23.48 -6.35 -8.64
N SER A 401 -23.94 -5.73 -9.72
CA SER A 401 -24.31 -4.32 -9.76
C SER A 401 -25.45 -3.97 -8.80
N MET A 402 -26.51 -4.80 -8.73
CA MET A 402 -27.57 -4.66 -7.74
C MET A 402 -27.05 -4.83 -6.31
N THR A 403 -26.20 -5.84 -6.07
CA THR A 403 -25.62 -6.10 -4.74
C THR A 403 -24.79 -4.89 -4.28
N THR A 404 -23.98 -4.33 -5.17
CA THR A 404 -23.12 -3.17 -4.90
C THR A 404 -23.92 -1.90 -4.63
N LEU A 405 -25.02 -1.67 -5.36
CA LEU A 405 -25.91 -0.53 -5.16
C LEU A 405 -26.65 -0.58 -3.82
N LEU A 406 -27.08 -1.77 -3.39
CA LEU A 406 -27.93 -1.98 -2.22
C LEU A 406 -27.14 -2.24 -0.92
N ASP A 407 -26.04 -2.99 -1.00
CA ASP A 407 -25.11 -3.25 0.10
C ASP A 407 -23.68 -3.53 -0.41
N HIS A 408 -22.96 -2.45 -0.73
CA HIS A 408 -21.54 -2.47 -1.12
C HIS A 408 -20.61 -3.21 -0.13
N LYS A 409 -21.01 -3.40 1.13
CA LYS A 409 -20.20 -4.16 2.11
C LYS A 409 -20.24 -5.66 1.84
N THR A 410 -21.37 -6.18 1.39
CA THR A 410 -21.46 -7.55 0.88
C THR A 410 -20.57 -7.70 -0.35
N THR A 411 -20.53 -6.74 -1.29
CA THR A 411 -19.58 -6.79 -2.40
C THR A 411 -18.11 -6.81 -1.93
N LEU A 412 -17.70 -5.90 -1.02
CA LEU A 412 -16.34 -5.90 -0.46
C LEU A 412 -15.97 -7.23 0.22
N ALA A 413 -16.89 -7.83 0.97
CA ALA A 413 -16.67 -9.12 1.61
C ALA A 413 -16.51 -10.25 0.58
N TYR A 414 -17.27 -10.23 -0.53
CA TYR A 414 -17.16 -11.26 -1.56
C TYR A 414 -15.97 -11.08 -2.50
N LEU A 415 -15.53 -9.84 -2.78
CA LEU A 415 -14.22 -9.59 -3.38
C LEU A 415 -13.10 -10.17 -2.50
N ALA A 416 -13.22 -10.06 -1.17
CA ALA A 416 -12.29 -10.67 -0.23
C ALA A 416 -12.39 -12.21 -0.16
N TYR A 417 -13.59 -12.79 -0.28
CA TYR A 417 -13.80 -14.24 -0.29
C TYR A 417 -13.30 -14.90 -1.58
N LEU A 418 -13.64 -14.34 -2.73
CA LEU A 418 -13.28 -14.82 -4.07
C LEU A 418 -11.83 -14.51 -4.46
N GLY A 419 -11.16 -13.61 -3.73
CA GLY A 419 -9.71 -13.40 -3.84
C GLY A 419 -9.27 -12.38 -4.87
N TYR A 420 -9.97 -11.23 -4.95
CA TYR A 420 -9.59 -10.09 -5.80
C TYR A 420 -8.08 -9.79 -5.71
N PRO A 421 -7.38 -9.64 -6.85
CA PRO A 421 -5.93 -9.75 -6.90
C PRO A 421 -5.19 -8.56 -6.28
N ASP A 422 -5.61 -7.33 -6.60
CA ASP A 422 -4.93 -6.08 -6.24
C ASP A 422 -5.35 -5.54 -4.86
N GLU A 423 -4.52 -4.68 -4.29
CA GLU A 423 -4.86 -3.85 -3.13
C GLU A 423 -4.57 -2.37 -3.45
N PRO A 424 -5.44 -1.42 -3.03
CA PRO A 424 -6.57 -1.62 -2.13
C PRO A 424 -7.83 -2.15 -2.83
N ARG A 425 -8.45 -3.20 -2.28
CA ARG A 425 -9.70 -3.82 -2.77
C ARG A 425 -10.92 -2.88 -2.82
N THR A 426 -10.78 -1.65 -2.34
CA THR A 426 -11.75 -0.57 -2.57
C THR A 426 -11.86 -0.14 -4.02
N ASP A 427 -10.81 -0.32 -4.82
CA ASP A 427 -10.70 0.24 -6.17
C ASP A 427 -11.49 -0.57 -7.21
N ALA A 428 -11.97 -1.75 -6.83
CA ALA A 428 -13.05 -2.49 -7.49
C ALA A 428 -14.40 -1.74 -7.48
N LEU A 429 -14.56 -0.71 -6.62
CA LEU A 429 -15.78 0.05 -6.43
C LEU A 429 -15.55 1.54 -6.74
N GLN A 430 -16.60 2.21 -7.24
CA GLN A 430 -16.60 3.65 -7.45
C GLN A 430 -17.77 4.32 -6.73
N VAL A 431 -17.49 5.44 -6.06
CA VAL A 431 -18.52 6.28 -5.44
C VAL A 431 -19.07 7.25 -6.48
N THR A 432 -20.38 7.18 -6.75
CA THR A 432 -21.02 8.04 -7.75
C THR A 432 -21.01 9.51 -7.31
N ARG A 433 -21.22 10.43 -8.25
CA ARG A 433 -21.52 11.82 -7.89
C ARG A 433 -22.78 11.90 -7.01
N ALA A 434 -22.86 12.97 -6.23
CA ALA A 434 -23.98 13.22 -5.34
C ALA A 434 -25.27 13.48 -6.16
N ARG A 435 -26.31 12.70 -5.88
CA ARG A 435 -27.62 12.71 -6.57
C ARG A 435 -28.23 14.11 -6.67
N LYS A 436 -27.97 15.00 -5.69
CA LYS A 436 -28.43 16.40 -5.69
C LYS A 436 -27.78 17.28 -6.77
N ILE A 437 -26.57 16.95 -7.21
CA ILE A 437 -25.85 17.66 -8.27
C ILE A 437 -26.40 17.23 -9.63
N ASP A 438 -26.52 15.93 -9.86
CA ASP A 438 -27.04 15.40 -11.13
C ASP A 438 -28.53 15.79 -11.31
N ARG A 439 -29.36 15.69 -10.26
CA ARG A 439 -30.75 16.21 -10.26
C ARG A 439 -30.85 17.75 -10.43
N ARG A 440 -29.78 18.51 -10.22
CA ARG A 440 -29.72 19.97 -10.50
C ARG A 440 -29.26 20.27 -11.93
N LYS A 441 -28.37 19.44 -12.48
CA LYS A 441 -27.86 19.57 -13.86
C LYS A 441 -28.79 18.97 -14.91
N GLY A 442 -29.74 18.13 -14.50
CA GLY A 442 -30.76 17.55 -15.38
C GLY A 442 -30.33 16.36 -16.21
N LYS A 443 -29.04 15.97 -16.14
CA LYS A 443 -28.47 14.80 -16.82
C LYS A 443 -27.66 13.97 -15.82
N VAL A 444 -28.06 12.72 -15.60
CA VAL A 444 -27.35 11.75 -14.79
C VAL A 444 -26.37 10.97 -15.67
N THR A 445 -25.18 10.64 -15.16
CA THR A 445 -24.12 9.93 -15.91
C THR A 445 -23.71 8.64 -15.20
N ARG A 446 -24.69 7.95 -14.61
CA ARG A 446 -24.52 6.72 -13.84
C ARG A 446 -24.81 5.49 -14.70
N ASN A 447 -24.40 4.32 -14.23
CA ASN A 447 -24.65 3.06 -14.91
C ASN A 447 -25.66 2.17 -14.16
N VAL A 448 -25.94 2.42 -12.88
CA VAL A 448 -26.90 1.61 -12.10
C VAL A 448 -27.98 2.49 -11.46
N PHE A 449 -29.25 2.25 -11.80
CA PHE A 449 -30.41 3.02 -11.35
C PHE A 449 -31.34 2.19 -10.44
N LEU A 450 -31.91 2.81 -9.40
CA LEU A 450 -32.86 2.18 -8.48
C LEU A 450 -34.29 2.69 -8.71
N SER A 451 -35.23 1.78 -8.98
CA SER A 451 -36.65 2.12 -9.14
C SER A 451 -37.56 1.33 -8.20
N TYR A 452 -38.57 2.02 -7.65
CA TYR A 452 -39.58 1.44 -6.77
C TYR A 452 -40.89 1.24 -7.52
N VAL A 453 -41.42 0.02 -7.49
CA VAL A 453 -42.65 -0.39 -8.20
C VAL A 453 -43.79 -0.49 -7.19
N ILE A 454 -44.76 0.43 -7.29
CA ILE A 454 -45.74 0.74 -6.22
C ILE A 454 -47.17 0.69 -6.77
N GLY A 455 -48.12 0.17 -5.98
CA GLY A 455 -49.51 0.04 -6.44
C GLY A 455 -50.31 -1.01 -5.66
N ALA A 456 -51.60 -1.13 -5.97
CA ALA A 456 -52.53 -1.98 -5.23
C ALA A 456 -52.13 -3.49 -5.23
N ALA A 457 -52.69 -4.25 -4.29
CA ALA A 457 -52.60 -5.71 -4.35
C ALA A 457 -53.30 -6.22 -5.63
N GLY A 458 -52.68 -7.16 -6.33
CA GLY A 458 -53.20 -7.70 -7.60
C GLY A 458 -52.95 -6.84 -8.85
N SER A 459 -52.36 -5.64 -8.75
CA SER A 459 -52.12 -4.73 -9.91
C SER A 459 -50.94 -5.12 -10.81
N GLY A 460 -50.59 -6.41 -10.92
CA GLY A 460 -49.59 -6.90 -11.89
C GLY A 460 -48.11 -6.57 -11.59
N LYS A 461 -47.79 -5.87 -10.50
CA LYS A 461 -46.40 -5.49 -10.13
C LYS A 461 -45.40 -6.63 -10.25
N THR A 462 -45.66 -7.76 -9.59
CA THR A 462 -44.74 -8.91 -9.55
C THR A 462 -44.58 -9.56 -10.93
N SER A 463 -45.61 -9.53 -11.77
CA SER A 463 -45.53 -9.96 -13.17
C SER A 463 -44.61 -9.05 -13.99
N LEU A 464 -44.65 -7.73 -13.75
CA LEU A 464 -43.78 -6.75 -14.41
C LEU A 464 -42.30 -6.97 -14.02
N LEU A 465 -42.02 -7.19 -12.72
CA LEU A 465 -40.68 -7.54 -12.24
C LEU A 465 -40.17 -8.85 -12.86
N ARG A 466 -41.00 -9.91 -12.85
CA ARG A 466 -40.63 -11.20 -13.46
C ARG A 466 -40.35 -11.08 -14.96
N SER A 467 -41.18 -10.33 -15.67
CA SER A 467 -40.99 -10.05 -17.10
C SER A 467 -39.68 -9.33 -17.39
N PHE A 468 -39.21 -8.46 -16.48
CA PHE A 468 -37.96 -7.73 -16.65
C PHE A 468 -36.73 -8.65 -16.49
N ALA A 469 -36.79 -9.61 -15.57
CA ALA A 469 -35.79 -10.67 -15.39
C ALA A 469 -35.94 -11.84 -16.39
N GLY A 470 -36.70 -11.67 -17.48
CA GLY A 470 -36.93 -12.70 -18.51
C GLY A 470 -37.77 -13.91 -18.06
N LYS A 471 -38.33 -13.90 -16.85
CA LYS A 471 -39.02 -15.06 -16.26
C LYS A 471 -40.46 -15.18 -16.79
N PRO A 472 -40.95 -16.40 -17.06
CA PRO A 472 -42.28 -16.60 -17.63
C PRO A 472 -43.40 -16.08 -16.72
N PHE A 473 -44.50 -15.65 -17.37
CA PHE A 473 -45.75 -15.27 -16.74
C PHE A 473 -46.37 -16.44 -15.97
N SER A 474 -47.13 -16.11 -14.92
CA SER A 474 -47.89 -17.09 -14.12
C SER A 474 -49.30 -16.56 -13.91
N ASP A 475 -50.30 -17.39 -14.24
CA ASP A 475 -51.71 -17.15 -13.89
C ASP A 475 -52.00 -17.35 -12.39
N THR A 476 -51.04 -17.87 -11.61
CA THR A 476 -51.20 -18.06 -10.15
C THR A 476 -50.81 -16.79 -9.40
N TYR A 477 -51.76 -16.20 -8.67
CA TYR A 477 -51.51 -15.01 -7.85
C TYR A 477 -50.93 -15.38 -6.47
N GLU A 478 -49.67 -15.01 -6.23
CA GLU A 478 -49.03 -15.02 -4.89
C GLU A 478 -49.02 -13.59 -4.30
N PRO A 479 -49.54 -13.37 -3.08
CA PRO A 479 -49.44 -12.07 -2.41
C PRO A 479 -48.00 -11.75 -1.95
N THR A 480 -47.45 -10.62 -2.40
CA THR A 480 -46.12 -10.10 -2.03
C THR A 480 -45.97 -9.93 -0.52
N SER A 481 -45.29 -10.86 0.16
CA SER A 481 -45.15 -10.89 1.63
C SER A 481 -43.84 -10.29 2.16
N LYS A 482 -42.84 -10.14 1.30
CA LYS A 482 -41.50 -9.60 1.58
C LYS A 482 -41.13 -8.56 0.51
N MET A 483 -40.01 -7.88 0.66
CA MET A 483 -39.42 -7.12 -0.45
C MET A 483 -38.92 -8.09 -1.53
N ILE A 484 -39.16 -7.77 -2.79
CA ILE A 484 -38.61 -8.45 -3.97
C ILE A 484 -37.73 -7.45 -4.70
N SER A 485 -36.55 -7.87 -5.14
CA SER A 485 -35.65 -7.08 -5.99
C SER A 485 -35.33 -7.90 -7.23
N VAL A 486 -35.38 -7.27 -8.40
CA VAL A 486 -34.90 -7.86 -9.65
C VAL A 486 -33.98 -6.87 -10.35
N VAL A 487 -33.04 -7.38 -11.15
CA VAL A 487 -32.09 -6.58 -11.93
C VAL A 487 -31.83 -7.20 -13.29
N ASN A 488 -31.76 -6.35 -14.30
CA ASN A 488 -31.34 -6.67 -15.64
C ASN A 488 -30.72 -5.40 -16.26
N SER A 489 -30.00 -5.52 -17.37
CA SER A 489 -29.56 -4.36 -18.15
C SER A 489 -30.55 -3.95 -19.23
N VAL A 490 -30.39 -2.71 -19.69
CA VAL A 490 -31.18 -2.00 -20.68
C VAL A 490 -30.22 -1.15 -21.51
N ASP A 491 -30.21 -1.32 -22.83
CA ASP A 491 -29.41 -0.48 -23.73
C ASP A 491 -30.08 0.86 -23.98
N ILE A 492 -29.34 1.96 -23.77
CA ILE A 492 -29.76 3.33 -24.11
C ILE A 492 -28.63 4.05 -24.85
N ASP A 493 -28.95 4.65 -26.00
CA ASP A 493 -28.01 5.36 -26.87
C ASP A 493 -26.75 4.54 -27.24
N GLY A 494 -26.87 3.20 -27.29
CA GLY A 494 -25.74 2.29 -27.51
C GLY A 494 -24.85 2.07 -26.28
N SER A 495 -25.35 2.35 -25.08
CA SER A 495 -24.66 2.10 -23.81
C SER A 495 -25.52 1.28 -22.83
N GLU A 496 -24.94 0.21 -22.29
CA GLU A 496 -25.61 -0.63 -21.30
C GLU A 496 -25.87 0.13 -19.98
N LYS A 497 -27.06 -0.03 -19.40
CA LYS A 497 -27.47 0.50 -18.09
C LYS A 497 -28.16 -0.58 -17.26
N TYR A 498 -27.78 -0.73 -16.01
CA TYR A 498 -28.41 -1.66 -15.07
C TYR A 498 -29.58 -0.99 -14.34
N LEU A 499 -30.75 -1.62 -14.37
CA LEU A 499 -31.95 -1.17 -13.68
C LEU A 499 -32.31 -2.14 -12.55
N VAL A 500 -32.41 -1.64 -11.32
CA VAL A 500 -32.87 -2.41 -10.16
C VAL A 500 -34.32 -2.05 -9.88
N LEU A 501 -35.24 -3.00 -10.02
CA LEU A 501 -36.66 -2.82 -9.67
C LEU A 501 -36.94 -3.46 -8.31
N GLN A 502 -37.58 -2.70 -7.41
CA GLN A 502 -38.00 -3.20 -6.09
C GLN A 502 -39.52 -3.11 -5.89
N GLU A 503 -40.13 -4.24 -5.53
CA GLU A 503 -41.52 -4.32 -5.05
C GLU A 503 -41.54 -4.58 -3.54
N PHE A 504 -42.49 -3.98 -2.83
CA PHE A 504 -42.66 -4.14 -1.39
C PHE A 504 -43.97 -4.84 -1.05
N GLY A 505 -43.92 -5.83 -0.17
CA GLY A 505 -45.12 -6.32 0.50
C GLY A 505 -45.77 -5.23 1.36
N SER A 506 -47.10 -5.29 1.53
CA SER A 506 -47.92 -4.20 2.10
C SER A 506 -47.47 -3.68 3.47
N ARG A 507 -46.89 -4.54 4.32
CA ARG A 507 -46.29 -4.15 5.61
C ARG A 507 -45.04 -3.27 5.45
N TYR A 508 -44.23 -3.53 4.43
CA TYR A 508 -42.92 -2.91 4.20
C TYR A 508 -43.01 -1.67 3.30
N GLU A 509 -44.00 -1.59 2.41
CA GLU A 509 -44.26 -0.41 1.56
C GLU A 509 -44.43 0.85 2.44
N ALA A 510 -45.34 0.78 3.41
CA ALA A 510 -45.64 1.88 4.34
C ALA A 510 -44.49 2.25 5.30
N GLU A 511 -43.49 1.39 5.48
CA GLU A 511 -42.27 1.66 6.26
C GLU A 511 -41.21 2.34 5.38
N THR A 512 -40.96 1.78 4.19
CA THR A 512 -39.97 2.28 3.24
C THR A 512 -40.31 3.68 2.75
N LEU A 513 -41.58 3.95 2.43
CA LEU A 513 -42.04 5.27 1.94
C LEU A 513 -42.08 6.36 3.03
N ARG A 514 -42.00 6.00 4.32
CA ARG A 514 -41.81 6.98 5.42
C ARG A 514 -40.34 7.33 5.63
N ASN A 515 -39.42 6.49 5.18
CA ASN A 515 -38.01 6.64 5.45
C ASN A 515 -37.35 7.47 4.34
N SER A 516 -37.21 8.78 4.58
CA SER A 516 -36.66 9.70 3.57
C SER A 516 -35.29 9.27 3.06
N LYS A 517 -34.45 8.62 3.87
CA LYS A 517 -33.14 8.11 3.43
C LYS A 517 -33.26 7.03 2.36
N LYS A 518 -34.31 6.18 2.41
CA LYS A 518 -34.58 5.19 1.36
C LYS A 518 -35.13 5.89 0.11
N THR A 519 -36.10 6.79 0.25
CA THR A 519 -36.72 7.46 -0.91
C THR A 519 -35.76 8.44 -1.61
N ASP A 520 -34.85 9.10 -0.88
CA ASP A 520 -33.81 9.96 -1.44
C ASP A 520 -32.84 9.18 -2.37
N MET A 521 -32.64 7.88 -2.12
CA MET A 521 -31.82 6.98 -2.94
C MET A 521 -32.51 6.46 -4.22
N VAL A 522 -33.80 6.74 -4.42
CA VAL A 522 -34.56 6.28 -5.60
C VAL A 522 -34.29 7.19 -6.81
N ASP A 523 -34.13 6.59 -7.98
CA ASP A 523 -34.03 7.30 -9.25
C ASP A 523 -35.43 7.58 -9.83
N VAL A 524 -36.29 6.57 -9.90
CA VAL A 524 -37.65 6.66 -10.49
C VAL A 524 -38.67 5.86 -9.67
N ILE A 525 -39.87 6.40 -9.47
CA ILE A 525 -41.01 5.61 -8.96
C ILE A 525 -41.94 5.23 -10.11
N VAL A 526 -42.29 3.94 -10.18
CA VAL A 526 -43.25 3.40 -11.16
C VAL A 526 -44.55 3.08 -10.43
N TYR A 527 -45.59 3.87 -10.70
CA TYR A 527 -46.92 3.62 -10.15
C TYR A 527 -47.73 2.72 -11.08
N VAL A 528 -48.03 1.52 -10.60
CA VAL A 528 -48.63 0.43 -11.37
C VAL A 528 -50.07 0.22 -10.95
N HIS A 529 -51.01 0.63 -11.83
CA HIS A 529 -52.43 0.32 -11.67
C HIS A 529 -52.85 -0.83 -12.59
N ASP A 530 -54.03 -1.36 -12.31
CA ASP A 530 -54.72 -2.33 -13.15
C ASP A 530 -55.69 -1.55 -14.05
N SER A 531 -55.68 -1.79 -15.36
CA SER A 531 -56.61 -1.14 -16.29
C SER A 531 -58.04 -1.70 -16.17
N SER A 532 -58.21 -2.91 -15.63
CA SER A 532 -59.48 -3.61 -15.46
C SER A 532 -60.12 -3.48 -14.06
N ASP A 533 -59.34 -3.22 -13.00
CA ASP A 533 -59.90 -2.86 -11.69
C ASP A 533 -60.18 -1.36 -11.59
N THR A 534 -61.46 -1.03 -11.45
CA THR A 534 -62.00 0.32 -11.20
C THR A 534 -61.41 1.05 -9.99
N ASN A 535 -60.81 0.36 -9.01
CA ASN A 535 -60.36 0.98 -7.75
C ASN A 535 -58.84 1.19 -7.70
N SER A 536 -58.06 0.42 -8.45
CA SER A 536 -56.59 0.33 -8.34
C SER A 536 -55.86 1.67 -8.47
N PHE A 537 -56.34 2.59 -9.32
CA PHE A 537 -55.73 3.91 -9.47
C PHE A 537 -55.92 4.82 -8.25
N SER A 538 -57.00 4.65 -7.49
CA SER A 538 -57.26 5.45 -6.28
C SER A 538 -56.21 5.21 -5.19
N TYR A 539 -55.69 3.98 -5.09
CA TYR A 539 -54.61 3.60 -4.18
C TYR A 539 -53.36 4.47 -4.37
N ILE A 540 -52.94 4.65 -5.63
CA ILE A 540 -51.77 5.43 -6.01
C ILE A 540 -51.95 6.91 -5.66
N SER A 541 -53.13 7.48 -5.96
CA SER A 541 -53.40 8.89 -5.67
C SER A 541 -53.34 9.18 -4.16
N ASN A 542 -53.92 8.29 -3.35
CA ASN A 542 -53.90 8.38 -1.89
C ASN A 542 -52.47 8.23 -1.33
N LEU A 543 -51.73 7.22 -1.79
CA LEU A 543 -50.36 6.91 -1.37
C LEU A 543 -49.41 8.08 -1.67
N ARG A 544 -49.48 8.68 -2.86
CA ARG A 544 -48.67 9.86 -3.23
C ARG A 544 -48.92 11.05 -2.30
N GLN A 545 -50.18 11.35 -2.00
CA GLN A 545 -50.57 12.41 -1.06
C GLN A 545 -50.07 12.11 0.36
N GLN A 546 -50.19 10.85 0.82
CA GLN A 546 -49.80 10.43 2.16
C GLN A 546 -48.29 10.55 2.44
N TYR A 547 -47.44 10.31 1.43
CA TYR A 547 -45.99 10.21 1.59
C TYR A 547 -45.17 11.34 0.92
N SER A 548 -45.81 12.33 0.29
CA SER A 548 -45.15 13.52 -0.29
C SER A 548 -44.06 13.21 -1.33
N LEU A 549 -44.30 12.20 -2.17
CA LEU A 549 -43.33 11.63 -3.11
C LEU A 549 -43.08 12.48 -4.37
N ASP A 550 -43.73 13.64 -4.51
CA ASP A 550 -43.68 14.58 -5.66
C ASP A 550 -42.29 15.16 -5.98
N HIS A 551 -41.26 14.85 -5.20
CA HIS A 551 -39.89 15.29 -5.41
C HIS A 551 -39.02 14.27 -6.17
N ILE A 552 -39.62 13.14 -6.57
CA ILE A 552 -38.94 12.01 -7.22
C ILE A 552 -39.52 11.83 -8.65
N PRO A 553 -38.69 11.62 -9.68
CA PRO A 553 -39.13 11.28 -11.03
C PRO A 553 -40.11 10.10 -11.03
N THR A 554 -41.15 10.19 -11.86
CA THR A 554 -42.32 9.32 -11.76
C THR A 554 -42.81 8.86 -13.14
N LEU A 555 -43.04 7.55 -13.28
CA LEU A 555 -43.77 6.93 -14.39
C LEU A 555 -45.10 6.34 -13.88
N PHE A 556 -46.13 6.36 -14.73
CA PHE A 556 -47.40 5.66 -14.49
C PHE A 556 -47.55 4.53 -15.51
N VAL A 557 -48.00 3.36 -15.04
CA VAL A 557 -48.17 2.15 -15.86
C VAL A 557 -49.55 1.55 -15.62
N ALA A 558 -50.25 1.28 -16.72
CA ALA A 558 -51.58 0.67 -16.75
C ALA A 558 -51.43 -0.80 -17.19
N THR A 559 -51.45 -1.72 -16.23
CA THR A 559 -51.27 -3.16 -16.50
C THR A 559 -52.55 -3.84 -16.99
N LYS A 560 -52.39 -5.04 -17.55
CA LYS A 560 -53.46 -5.92 -18.03
C LYS A 560 -54.25 -5.32 -19.19
N SER A 561 -53.57 -4.65 -20.12
CA SER A 561 -54.17 -4.08 -21.34
C SER A 561 -54.75 -5.12 -22.31
N ASP A 562 -54.61 -6.41 -22.00
CA ASP A 562 -55.31 -7.55 -22.62
C ASP A 562 -56.76 -7.75 -22.11
N LEU A 563 -57.17 -7.01 -21.07
CA LEU A 563 -58.51 -7.03 -20.48
C LEU A 563 -59.31 -5.76 -20.81
N ASP A 564 -60.63 -5.82 -20.62
CA ASP A 564 -61.52 -4.67 -20.85
C ASP A 564 -61.16 -3.48 -19.94
N LEU A 565 -60.96 -2.30 -20.56
CA LEU A 565 -60.60 -1.07 -19.87
C LEU A 565 -61.75 -0.57 -18.98
N ALA A 566 -61.52 -0.55 -17.67
CA ALA A 566 -62.50 -0.14 -16.68
C ALA A 566 -62.34 1.34 -16.27
N LEU A 567 -63.48 2.06 -16.23
CA LEU A 567 -63.53 3.45 -15.76
C LEU A 567 -63.09 3.54 -14.29
N GLN A 568 -62.05 4.33 -14.02
CA GLN A 568 -61.45 4.42 -12.70
C GLN A 568 -62.31 5.27 -11.76
N ARG A 569 -62.55 4.78 -10.54
CA ARG A 569 -63.30 5.43 -9.45
C ARG A 569 -62.43 6.46 -8.73
N HIS A 570 -62.12 7.52 -9.44
CA HIS A 570 -61.30 8.64 -8.98
C HIS A 570 -61.86 9.94 -9.60
N GLU A 571 -61.56 11.10 -9.00
CA GLU A 571 -62.11 12.41 -9.44
C GLU A 571 -61.79 12.76 -10.90
N VAL A 572 -60.70 12.18 -11.43
CA VAL A 572 -60.27 12.26 -12.82
C VAL A 572 -59.68 10.93 -13.26
N GLN A 573 -59.80 10.63 -14.56
CA GLN A 573 -59.18 9.46 -15.16
C GLN A 573 -57.64 9.60 -15.21
N PRO A 574 -56.88 8.49 -15.34
CA PRO A 574 -55.43 8.49 -15.20
C PRO A 574 -54.68 9.40 -16.16
N ASP A 575 -55.12 9.50 -17.42
CA ASP A 575 -54.51 10.37 -18.43
C ASP A 575 -54.64 11.86 -18.09
N VAL A 576 -55.82 12.29 -17.62
CA VAL A 576 -56.09 13.65 -17.15
C VAL A 576 -55.31 13.94 -15.87
N TYR A 577 -55.17 12.96 -14.98
CA TYR A 577 -54.37 13.10 -13.76
C TYR A 577 -52.88 13.33 -14.04
N CYS A 578 -52.28 12.52 -14.92
CA CYS A 578 -50.88 12.68 -15.33
C CYS A 578 -50.65 14.03 -16.03
N ARG A 579 -51.51 14.42 -16.97
CA ARG A 579 -51.43 15.74 -17.64
C ARG A 579 -51.53 16.91 -16.66
N ARG A 580 -52.39 16.83 -15.63
CA ARG A 580 -52.48 17.85 -14.55
C ARG A 580 -51.20 17.98 -13.71
N LEU A 581 -50.32 16.98 -13.74
CA LEU A 581 -49.03 16.97 -13.06
C LEU A 581 -47.85 17.31 -13.98
N GLY A 582 -48.11 17.60 -15.27
CA GLY A 582 -47.07 17.81 -16.28
C GLY A 582 -46.37 16.53 -16.75
N LEU A 583 -46.94 15.35 -16.46
CA LEU A 583 -46.35 14.04 -16.77
C LEU A 583 -46.95 13.45 -18.06
N GLN A 584 -46.22 12.50 -18.67
CA GLN A 584 -46.77 11.65 -19.73
C GLN A 584 -47.96 10.81 -19.23
N VAL A 585 -48.87 10.45 -20.13
CA VAL A 585 -50.01 9.57 -19.83
C VAL A 585 -49.52 8.15 -19.50
N PRO A 586 -50.30 7.33 -18.75
CA PRO A 586 -49.83 6.01 -18.34
C PRO A 586 -49.49 5.10 -19.52
N VAL A 587 -48.35 4.40 -19.42
CA VAL A 587 -47.94 3.39 -20.40
C VAL A 587 -48.79 2.15 -20.21
N ALA A 588 -49.55 1.76 -21.25
CA ALA A 588 -50.37 0.55 -21.22
C ALA A 588 -49.51 -0.69 -21.51
N VAL A 589 -49.59 -1.71 -20.65
CA VAL A 589 -48.81 -2.95 -20.79
C VAL A 589 -49.63 -4.21 -20.46
N SER A 590 -49.32 -5.30 -21.17
CA SER A 590 -49.70 -6.65 -20.77
C SER A 590 -48.50 -7.58 -20.83
N VAL A 591 -48.05 -8.03 -19.65
CA VAL A 591 -47.06 -9.10 -19.52
C VAL A 591 -47.59 -10.41 -20.08
N LYS A 592 -48.91 -10.66 -20.02
CA LYS A 592 -49.53 -11.91 -20.46
C LYS A 592 -49.47 -12.09 -21.99
N THR A 593 -49.50 -10.99 -22.75
CA THR A 593 -49.39 -11.01 -24.22
C THR A 593 -48.03 -10.50 -24.72
N GLY A 594 -47.03 -10.34 -23.85
CA GLY A 594 -45.71 -9.81 -24.19
C GLY A 594 -45.68 -8.33 -24.62
N GLN A 595 -46.76 -7.59 -24.42
CA GLN A 595 -46.89 -6.18 -24.78
C GLN A 595 -46.36 -5.29 -23.65
N THR A 596 -45.04 -5.17 -23.53
CA THR A 596 -44.37 -4.38 -22.47
C THR A 596 -44.08 -2.93 -22.87
N ALA A 597 -44.31 -2.54 -24.14
CA ALA A 597 -44.28 -1.17 -24.65
C ALA A 597 -43.04 -0.35 -24.22
N ASP A 598 -41.86 -0.98 -24.29
CA ASP A 598 -40.53 -0.42 -23.96
C ASP A 598 -40.45 0.27 -22.59
N VAL A 599 -41.31 -0.13 -21.65
CA VAL A 599 -41.48 0.49 -20.33
C VAL A 599 -40.16 0.55 -19.53
N PHE A 600 -39.25 -0.41 -19.73
CA PHE A 600 -37.95 -0.45 -19.05
C PHE A 600 -36.95 0.57 -19.63
N HIS A 601 -36.97 0.79 -20.95
CA HIS A 601 -36.21 1.88 -21.59
C HIS A 601 -36.74 3.23 -21.07
N ALA A 602 -38.06 3.42 -21.06
CA ALA A 602 -38.70 4.63 -20.54
C ALA A 602 -38.39 4.90 -19.05
N ILE A 603 -38.27 3.86 -18.20
CA ILE A 603 -37.83 4.02 -16.80
C ILE A 603 -36.38 4.54 -16.74
N CYS A 604 -35.48 3.99 -17.53
CA CYS A 604 -34.08 4.40 -17.55
C CYS A 604 -33.87 5.78 -18.22
N ASP A 605 -34.63 6.13 -19.26
CA ASP A 605 -34.66 7.48 -19.85
C ASP A 605 -35.02 8.54 -18.81
N ILE A 606 -36.03 8.25 -17.98
CA ILE A 606 -36.49 9.11 -16.88
C ILE A 606 -35.43 9.17 -15.76
N ALA A 607 -34.74 8.08 -15.47
CA ALA A 607 -33.62 8.06 -14.52
C ALA A 607 -32.45 8.95 -15.01
N MET A 608 -32.15 8.91 -16.30
CA MET A 608 -31.10 9.71 -16.93
C MET A 608 -31.47 11.20 -17.08
N ASN A 609 -32.74 11.51 -17.36
CA ASN A 609 -33.24 12.85 -17.70
C ASN A 609 -34.41 13.30 -16.79
N PRO A 610 -34.21 13.41 -15.47
CA PRO A 610 -35.29 13.43 -14.47
C PRO A 610 -36.26 14.62 -14.53
N HIS A 611 -35.85 15.78 -15.05
CA HIS A 611 -36.63 17.02 -14.95
C HIS A 611 -38.01 16.98 -15.62
N SER A 612 -38.16 16.23 -16.72
CA SER A 612 -39.41 16.12 -17.48
C SER A 612 -40.51 15.35 -16.73
N SER A 613 -40.13 14.58 -15.70
CA SER A 613 -40.99 13.57 -15.09
C SER A 613 -41.13 13.73 -13.56
N ILE A 614 -40.75 14.90 -13.03
CA ILE A 614 -40.99 15.27 -11.63
C ILE A 614 -42.41 15.89 -11.52
N PRO A 615 -43.31 15.36 -10.67
CA PRO A 615 -44.69 15.83 -10.58
C PRO A 615 -44.82 17.32 -10.25
N GLY A 616 -45.32 18.11 -11.20
CA GLY A 616 -45.47 19.56 -11.09
C GLY A 616 -44.18 20.36 -11.35
N GLY A 617 -43.21 19.77 -12.05
CA GLY A 617 -42.05 20.48 -12.63
C GLY A 617 -40.81 20.56 -11.73
N ALA A 618 -39.67 20.93 -12.35
CA ALA A 618 -38.35 20.90 -11.73
C ALA A 618 -38.24 21.72 -10.43
N ASP A 619 -38.97 22.84 -10.29
CA ASP A 619 -38.98 23.67 -9.07
C ASP A 619 -39.48 22.90 -7.82
N ARG A 620 -40.24 21.81 -8.00
CA ARG A 620 -40.67 20.95 -6.89
C ARG A 620 -39.61 19.97 -6.39
N ALA A 621 -38.51 19.76 -7.13
CA ALA A 621 -37.47 18.78 -6.80
C ALA A 621 -36.74 19.02 -5.46
N MET A 622 -36.83 20.23 -4.89
CA MET A 622 -36.30 20.52 -3.56
C MET A 622 -37.28 20.06 -2.47
N THR A 623 -36.81 19.22 -1.54
CA THR A 623 -37.60 18.77 -0.38
C THR A 623 -37.98 19.95 0.54
N ALA A 624 -39.08 19.82 1.29
CA ALA A 624 -39.58 20.89 2.15
C ALA A 624 -38.52 21.40 3.16
N ALA A 625 -37.72 20.49 3.73
CA ALA A 625 -36.61 20.83 4.62
C ALA A 625 -35.42 21.51 3.92
N ALA A 626 -35.24 21.33 2.60
CA ALA A 626 -34.28 22.10 1.82
C ALA A 626 -34.79 23.54 1.58
N ARG A 627 -36.06 23.69 1.19
CA ARG A 627 -36.70 25.02 1.03
C ARG A 627 -36.68 25.82 2.32
N LEU A 628 -37.03 25.21 3.46
CA LEU A 628 -36.99 25.88 4.76
C LEU A 628 -35.60 26.40 5.11
N ARG A 629 -34.53 25.61 4.86
CA ARG A 629 -33.15 26.06 5.06
C ARG A 629 -32.76 27.20 4.12
N MET A 630 -33.17 27.15 2.85
CA MET A 630 -32.93 28.22 1.89
C MET A 630 -33.60 29.55 2.31
N TYR A 631 -34.85 29.50 2.77
CA TYR A 631 -35.52 30.69 3.32
C TYR A 631 -34.83 31.21 4.59
N VAL A 632 -34.42 30.33 5.51
CA VAL A 632 -33.65 30.73 6.71
C VAL A 632 -32.34 31.43 6.33
N THR A 633 -31.59 30.92 5.35
CA THR A 633 -30.36 31.59 4.87
C THR A 633 -30.63 32.94 4.20
N LEU A 634 -31.72 33.08 3.44
CA LEU A 634 -32.11 34.38 2.85
C LEU A 634 -32.45 35.40 3.93
N THR A 635 -33.28 35.03 4.92
CA THR A 635 -33.62 35.92 6.05
C THR A 635 -32.40 36.26 6.92
N ALA A 636 -31.40 35.39 6.99
CA ALA A 636 -30.15 35.66 7.71
C ALA A 636 -29.27 36.70 6.98
N MET A 637 -29.28 36.72 5.64
CA MET A 637 -28.53 37.72 4.87
C MET A 637 -29.17 39.11 4.97
N GLU A 638 -30.51 39.21 5.00
CA GLU A 638 -31.20 40.47 5.27
C GLU A 638 -30.96 40.97 6.71
N ALA A 639 -30.95 40.07 7.70
CA ALA A 639 -30.67 40.42 9.10
C ALA A 639 -29.23 40.90 9.36
N LEU A 640 -28.25 40.42 8.59
CA LEU A 640 -26.84 40.82 8.71
C LEU A 640 -26.55 42.20 8.11
N GLY A 641 -27.44 42.74 7.26
CA GLY A 641 -27.30 44.07 6.67
C GLY A 641 -27.66 45.26 7.60
N TRP A 642 -28.04 45.01 8.85
CA TRP A 642 -28.72 46.01 9.70
C TRP A 642 -28.16 46.21 11.12
N LEU A 643 -26.89 45.87 11.36
CA LEU A 643 -26.22 46.09 12.66
C LEU A 643 -24.83 46.74 12.53
N GLY A 644 -24.81 48.07 12.35
CA GLY A 644 -23.63 48.92 12.54
C GLY A 644 -23.71 50.27 11.81
N GLY A 645 -23.64 51.43 12.47
CA GLY A 645 -23.73 51.70 13.91
C GLY A 645 -23.18 53.08 14.31
N HIS A 646 -24.04 53.96 14.88
CA HIS A 646 -23.69 55.24 15.55
C HIS A 646 -23.07 56.36 14.64
N HIS A 647 -23.15 57.66 14.93
CA HIS A 647 -23.93 58.44 15.92
C HIS A 647 -24.12 59.92 15.48
N THR A 648 -25.18 60.58 15.98
CA THR A 648 -25.36 62.04 16.28
C THR A 648 -24.73 63.15 15.40
N GLY A 649 -25.47 64.22 15.06
CA GLY A 649 -24.87 65.42 14.42
C GLY A 649 -25.61 66.77 14.48
N ARG A 650 -26.88 66.86 14.07
CA ARG A 650 -27.74 68.08 14.10
C ARG A 650 -27.13 69.36 13.47
N ALA A 651 -27.33 69.54 12.18
CA ALA A 651 -27.56 70.86 11.57
C ALA A 651 -28.60 70.70 10.44
N GLY A 652 -29.37 71.74 10.14
CA GLY A 652 -30.36 71.72 9.07
C GLY A 652 -30.33 73.02 8.27
N TYR A 653 -30.53 72.92 6.95
CA TYR A 653 -30.77 74.02 6.02
C TYR A 653 -31.76 73.55 4.94
N SER A 654 -32.38 74.51 4.25
CA SER A 654 -33.49 74.35 3.32
C SER A 654 -33.10 74.60 1.86
N GLU A 655 -33.98 74.16 0.95
CA GLU A 655 -33.99 74.51 -0.49
C GLU A 655 -32.76 74.02 -1.30
N GLY A 656 -32.78 74.00 -2.64
CA GLY A 656 -33.82 74.35 -3.60
C GLY A 656 -33.64 73.61 -4.93
N ASP A 657 -34.45 73.95 -5.94
CA ASP A 657 -34.57 73.24 -7.22
C ASP A 657 -33.79 73.92 -8.39
N ASP A 658 -34.03 73.44 -9.62
CA ASP A 658 -33.84 74.09 -10.92
C ASP A 658 -32.45 74.11 -11.62
N SER A 659 -32.22 73.08 -12.43
CA SER A 659 -32.41 73.06 -13.90
C SER A 659 -31.83 74.15 -14.86
N THR A 660 -31.47 73.68 -16.07
CA THR A 660 -31.13 74.41 -17.34
C THR A 660 -29.80 75.19 -17.41
N GLY A 661 -29.09 75.25 -18.56
CA GLY A 661 -29.21 74.52 -19.84
C GLY A 661 -28.48 75.22 -21.03
N TYR A 662 -28.45 74.57 -22.22
CA TYR A 662 -28.23 75.17 -23.57
C TYR A 662 -26.86 75.85 -23.90
N THR A 663 -26.24 75.79 -25.11
CA THR A 663 -26.34 74.94 -26.33
C THR A 663 -25.09 75.07 -27.24
N PHE A 664 -24.83 74.05 -28.08
CA PHE A 664 -24.49 74.04 -29.55
C PHE A 664 -24.06 75.35 -30.28
N THR A 665 -23.24 75.37 -31.35
CA THR A 665 -22.32 74.41 -32.06
C THR A 665 -21.59 75.12 -33.22
N THR A 666 -20.43 74.62 -33.67
CA THR A 666 -19.95 74.51 -35.09
C THR A 666 -18.56 73.83 -35.11
N ASP A 667 -18.08 73.08 -36.11
CA ASP A 667 -18.63 72.64 -37.41
C ASP A 667 -17.94 71.33 -37.89
N ARG A 668 -18.52 70.62 -38.89
CA ARG A 668 -17.96 69.54 -39.77
C ARG A 668 -17.53 68.19 -39.14
N VAL A 669 -18.08 67.02 -39.53
CA VAL A 669 -18.10 66.28 -40.84
C VAL A 669 -16.78 65.51 -41.06
N ASN A 670 -16.72 64.17 -41.24
CA ASN A 670 -17.66 63.25 -41.92
C ASN A 670 -17.64 61.78 -41.40
N ASN A 671 -18.74 61.03 -41.59
CA ASN A 671 -18.99 59.55 -41.65
C ASN A 671 -18.18 58.53 -40.79
N THR A 672 -18.70 57.60 -39.93
CA THR A 672 -19.90 56.69 -39.87
C THR A 672 -19.71 55.27 -40.48
N PRO A 673 -20.41 54.18 -40.02
CA PRO A 673 -20.99 53.86 -38.68
C PRO A 673 -20.98 52.35 -38.22
N THR A 674 -21.40 52.11 -36.97
CA THR A 674 -22.20 50.94 -36.43
C THR A 674 -21.89 49.45 -36.73
N ALA A 675 -21.53 48.73 -35.64
CA ALA A 675 -22.30 47.65 -34.95
C ALA A 675 -22.61 46.24 -35.56
N LEU A 676 -22.66 45.26 -34.63
CA LEU A 676 -23.33 43.93 -34.63
C LEU A 676 -22.78 42.73 -35.46
N VAL A 677 -22.14 41.79 -34.72
CA VAL A 677 -22.44 40.33 -34.67
C VAL A 677 -22.16 39.39 -35.87
N LEU A 678 -21.41 38.30 -35.57
CA LEU A 678 -21.28 36.98 -36.23
C LEU A 678 -20.30 36.72 -37.41
N SER A 679 -19.59 35.60 -37.26
CA SER A 679 -19.08 34.60 -38.24
C SER A 679 -18.00 34.89 -39.30
N HIS A 680 -16.85 34.21 -39.10
CA HIS A 680 -16.09 33.34 -40.05
C HIS A 680 -15.18 33.87 -41.18
N ILE A 681 -14.19 32.99 -41.52
CA ILE A 681 -13.30 32.95 -42.72
C ILE A 681 -12.22 34.07 -42.70
N MET A 682 -10.91 33.77 -42.65
CA MET A 682 -9.98 33.30 -43.71
C MET A 682 -9.81 34.36 -44.83
N ASP A 683 -8.67 34.53 -45.49
CA ASP A 683 -7.51 33.63 -45.68
C ASP A 683 -6.21 34.43 -46.03
N GLU A 684 -5.17 33.75 -46.55
CA GLU A 684 -4.17 34.28 -47.52
C GLU A 684 -3.09 35.31 -47.02
N ASP A 685 -1.83 35.31 -47.52
CA ASP A 685 -1.11 34.32 -48.34
C ASP A 685 0.43 34.52 -48.30
N MET A 686 1.19 33.54 -48.80
CA MET A 686 2.18 33.68 -49.90
C MET A 686 2.95 32.36 -50.14
N ASP A 687 2.76 31.77 -51.31
CA ASP A 687 3.26 30.45 -51.74
C ASP A 687 4.74 30.40 -52.17
N PHE A 688 5.32 29.19 -52.19
CA PHE A 688 6.09 28.74 -53.36
C PHE A 688 6.21 27.20 -53.47
N GLY A 689 5.36 26.61 -54.31
CA GLY A 689 5.74 25.50 -55.19
C GLY A 689 5.54 24.05 -54.69
N VAL A 690 4.40 23.46 -55.07
CA VAL A 690 4.13 22.02 -54.94
C VAL A 690 4.94 21.19 -55.96
N ALA A 691 5.52 20.08 -55.49
CA ALA A 691 5.93 18.95 -56.34
C ALA A 691 5.48 17.64 -55.70
N THR A 692 4.55 16.93 -56.33
CA THR A 692 3.99 15.65 -55.85
C THR A 692 4.87 14.46 -56.27
N PRO A 693 5.21 13.51 -55.38
CA PRO A 693 5.74 12.22 -55.78
C PRO A 693 4.62 11.30 -56.27
N GLU A 694 4.78 10.76 -57.49
CA GLU A 694 3.98 9.63 -57.99
C GLU A 694 4.40 8.30 -57.32
N GLU A 695 3.57 7.27 -57.45
CA GLU A 695 3.91 5.92 -56.99
C GLU A 695 5.15 5.37 -57.70
N SER A 696 6.23 5.05 -56.97
CA SER A 696 7.19 4.04 -57.43
C SER A 696 7.95 3.37 -56.29
N THR A 697 8.15 2.07 -56.46
CA THR A 697 8.85 1.19 -55.53
C THR A 697 10.36 1.41 -55.51
N ASN A 698 10.99 1.50 -54.32
CA ASN A 698 12.18 0.70 -54.01
C ASN A 698 12.59 0.70 -52.53
N ASN A 699 13.22 -0.39 -52.12
CA ASN A 699 13.87 -0.52 -50.81
C ASN A 699 15.29 0.05 -50.86
N GLN A 700 15.66 0.89 -49.88
CA GLN A 700 16.98 0.83 -49.22
C GLN A 700 17.02 1.72 -47.98
N GLN A 701 17.62 1.21 -46.89
CA GLN A 701 17.81 1.97 -45.65
C GLN A 701 19.08 2.82 -45.74
N TYR A 702 19.02 4.06 -45.25
CA TYR A 702 20.20 4.91 -45.06
C TYR A 702 20.41 5.12 -43.55
N ILE A 703 21.61 4.82 -43.06
CA ILE A 703 22.00 4.98 -41.64
C ILE A 703 23.00 6.14 -41.56
N PRO A 704 22.70 7.23 -40.82
CA PRO A 704 23.69 8.26 -40.52
C PRO A 704 24.80 7.71 -39.62
N GLN A 705 26.06 8.03 -39.91
CA GLN A 705 27.16 7.78 -38.97
C GLN A 705 27.36 8.98 -38.04
N PRO A 706 27.82 8.75 -36.78
CA PRO A 706 28.12 9.82 -35.84
C PRO A 706 29.32 10.68 -36.31
N PRO A 707 29.43 11.94 -35.83
CA PRO A 707 30.50 12.84 -36.24
C PRO A 707 31.88 12.35 -35.78
N SER A 708 32.89 12.59 -36.63
CA SER A 708 34.27 12.13 -36.41
C SER A 708 35.03 12.99 -35.40
N GLY A 709 34.71 12.84 -34.11
CA GLY A 709 35.61 13.15 -33.00
C GLY A 709 36.37 11.88 -32.58
N VAL A 710 37.65 12.00 -32.24
CA VAL A 710 38.44 10.85 -31.75
C VAL A 710 38.16 10.68 -30.25
N ASP A 711 37.26 9.76 -29.91
CA ASP A 711 37.18 9.22 -28.55
C ASP A 711 38.38 8.29 -28.33
N ASP A 712 39.33 8.74 -27.51
CA ASP A 712 40.55 8.03 -27.14
C ASP A 712 40.29 6.95 -26.06
N GLY A 713 39.03 6.73 -25.66
CA GLY A 713 38.62 5.77 -24.62
C GLY A 713 39.08 6.14 -23.21
N ARG A 714 39.69 7.32 -23.03
CA ARG A 714 40.28 7.82 -21.80
C ARG A 714 39.19 8.32 -20.85
N LYS A 715 38.99 7.63 -19.73
CA LYS A 715 37.95 7.91 -18.74
C LYS A 715 38.45 8.98 -17.77
N MET A 716 37.84 10.15 -17.83
CA MET A 716 38.11 11.25 -16.89
C MET A 716 36.99 11.42 -15.87
N LEU A 717 37.34 11.92 -14.69
CA LEU A 717 36.42 12.26 -13.60
C LEU A 717 36.73 13.67 -13.08
N ASP A 718 35.73 14.54 -13.12
CA ASP A 718 35.70 15.78 -12.33
C ASP A 718 34.77 15.54 -11.12
N LEU A 719 35.32 15.66 -9.91
CA LEU A 719 34.61 15.48 -8.64
C LEU A 719 34.70 16.77 -7.84
N VAL A 720 33.58 17.36 -7.42
CA VAL A 720 33.56 18.59 -6.61
C VAL A 720 32.96 18.31 -5.25
N PHE A 721 33.69 18.66 -4.19
CA PHE A 721 33.16 18.71 -2.83
C PHE A 721 32.56 20.10 -2.56
N ILE A 722 31.29 20.15 -2.17
CA ILE A 722 30.70 21.31 -1.51
C ILE A 722 30.73 21.04 -0.01
N GLN A 723 31.51 21.83 0.73
CA GLN A 723 31.77 21.63 2.15
C GLN A 723 31.22 22.79 2.97
N ASP A 724 30.20 22.51 3.77
CA ASP A 724 29.73 23.37 4.85
C ASP A 724 30.89 23.64 5.84
N CYS A 725 31.05 24.91 6.24
CA CYS A 725 32.07 25.40 7.15
C CYS A 725 31.53 26.20 8.34
N THR A 726 30.26 26.03 8.72
CA THR A 726 29.68 26.64 9.94
C THR A 726 30.11 25.89 11.20
N GLY A 727 29.57 26.26 12.37
CA GLY A 727 30.08 25.81 13.67
C GLY A 727 29.99 24.31 13.97
N SER A 728 29.06 23.58 13.33
CA SER A 728 28.81 22.14 13.54
C SER A 728 29.85 21.24 12.87
N GLN A 729 30.31 21.61 11.67
CA GLN A 729 31.05 20.72 10.74
C GLN A 729 32.48 20.35 11.14
N GLY A 730 32.98 20.74 12.31
CA GLY A 730 34.39 20.57 12.69
C GLY A 730 34.90 19.12 12.57
N SER A 731 34.07 18.12 12.86
CA SER A 731 34.38 16.70 12.70
C SER A 731 34.42 16.24 11.24
N TYR A 732 33.48 16.71 10.41
CA TYR A 732 33.39 16.36 9.00
C TYR A 732 34.52 17.01 8.18
N ILE A 733 34.86 18.28 8.44
CA ILE A 733 36.03 18.96 7.85
C ILE A 733 37.33 18.25 8.24
N ALA A 734 37.47 17.83 9.51
CA ALA A 734 38.65 17.09 9.97
C ALA A 734 38.77 15.71 9.29
N SER A 735 37.65 14.98 9.14
CA SER A 735 37.61 13.69 8.43
C SER A 735 37.91 13.85 6.94
N ALA A 736 37.30 14.84 6.27
CA ALA A 736 37.56 15.16 4.87
C ALA A 736 39.04 15.49 4.63
N THR A 737 39.62 16.37 5.47
CA THR A 737 41.05 16.70 5.43
C THR A 737 41.93 15.45 5.60
N LYS A 738 41.67 14.64 6.64
CA LYS A 738 42.44 13.43 6.95
C LYS A 738 42.41 12.40 5.81
N ASN A 739 41.27 12.25 5.16
CA ASN A 739 41.00 11.11 4.28
C ASN A 739 41.05 11.44 2.78
N ILE A 740 41.15 12.71 2.37
CA ILE A 740 41.07 13.11 0.94
C ILE A 740 42.11 12.39 0.05
N GLU A 741 43.33 12.19 0.54
CA GLU A 741 44.39 11.50 -0.20
C GLU A 741 44.05 10.01 -0.40
N GLN A 742 43.49 9.37 0.63
CA GLN A 742 43.05 7.97 0.58
C GLN A 742 41.82 7.78 -0.33
N ILE A 743 40.86 8.71 -0.28
CA ILE A 743 39.69 8.73 -1.17
C ILE A 743 40.16 8.78 -2.64
N CYS A 744 41.09 9.70 -2.95
CA CYS A 744 41.62 9.83 -4.32
C CYS A 744 42.45 8.61 -4.74
N ALA A 745 43.23 8.03 -3.83
CA ALA A 745 43.97 6.79 -4.06
C ALA A 745 43.02 5.64 -4.40
N HIS A 746 42.00 5.36 -3.59
CA HIS A 746 41.05 4.26 -3.81
C HIS A 746 40.21 4.45 -5.09
N ILE A 747 39.85 5.69 -5.44
CA ILE A 747 39.19 5.99 -6.73
C ILE A 747 40.11 5.62 -7.92
N PHE A 748 41.42 5.85 -7.82
CA PHE A 748 42.38 5.45 -8.86
C PHE A 748 42.67 3.94 -8.85
N GLU A 749 42.93 3.35 -7.67
CA GLU A 749 43.22 1.91 -7.46
C GLU A 749 42.08 1.00 -7.93
N SER A 750 40.85 1.51 -7.98
CA SER A 750 39.69 0.82 -8.57
C SER A 750 39.85 0.41 -10.05
N GLY A 751 40.85 0.94 -10.76
CA GLY A 751 41.09 0.68 -12.17
C GLY A 751 40.04 1.29 -13.12
N LYS A 752 39.12 2.12 -12.60
CA LYS A 752 38.09 2.79 -13.42
C LYS A 752 38.66 3.98 -14.21
N LEU A 753 39.83 4.51 -13.84
CA LEU A 753 40.58 5.60 -14.50
C LEU A 753 41.95 5.10 -14.99
N GLN A 754 42.54 5.70 -16.03
CA GLN A 754 43.80 5.22 -16.62
C GLN A 754 45.07 5.91 -16.06
N SER A 755 44.97 7.15 -15.59
CA SER A 755 46.05 7.95 -15.01
C SER A 755 45.55 8.74 -13.79
N PRO A 756 46.39 9.03 -12.76
CA PRO A 756 46.00 9.92 -11.67
C PRO A 756 45.57 11.31 -12.15
N GLU A 757 46.12 11.79 -13.28
CA GLU A 757 45.72 13.06 -13.90
C GLU A 757 44.31 13.05 -14.53
N ASP A 758 43.68 11.88 -14.65
CA ASP A 758 42.30 11.75 -15.14
C ASP A 758 41.29 12.20 -14.08
N LEU A 759 41.66 12.14 -12.80
CA LEU A 759 40.92 12.71 -11.69
C LEU A 759 41.30 14.19 -11.51
N ARG A 760 40.29 15.07 -11.51
CA ARG A 760 40.40 16.40 -10.90
C ARG A 760 39.42 16.49 -9.74
N VAL A 761 39.91 16.96 -8.60
CA VAL A 761 39.07 17.29 -7.44
C VAL A 761 38.92 18.81 -7.34
N GLY A 762 37.68 19.27 -7.20
CA GLY A 762 37.34 20.65 -6.87
C GLY A 762 36.81 20.77 -5.45
N LEU A 763 36.93 21.96 -4.87
CA LEU A 763 36.43 22.26 -3.54
C LEU A 763 35.74 23.63 -3.55
N VAL A 764 34.51 23.68 -3.06
CA VAL A 764 33.75 24.90 -2.78
C VAL A 764 33.31 24.85 -1.32
N ALA A 765 33.88 25.73 -0.50
CA ALA A 765 33.49 25.87 0.90
C ALA A 765 32.43 26.97 1.04
N PHE A 766 31.43 26.78 1.91
CA PHE A 766 30.40 27.79 2.15
C PHE A 766 30.06 27.95 3.63
N ARG A 767 29.30 28.99 3.96
CA ARG A 767 28.80 29.32 5.31
C ARG A 767 27.44 30.01 5.22
N ASP A 768 26.95 30.46 6.37
CA ASP A 768 25.78 31.32 6.54
C ASP A 768 25.96 32.71 5.87
N HIS A 769 24.84 33.41 5.63
CA HIS A 769 24.81 34.77 5.07
C HIS A 769 25.02 35.86 6.17
N PRO A 770 25.32 37.12 5.80
CA PRO A 770 25.26 38.25 6.74
C PRO A 770 23.81 38.60 7.12
N PRO A 771 23.47 38.84 8.42
CA PRO A 771 24.36 39.11 9.56
C PRO A 771 24.95 37.91 10.35
N GLN A 772 24.60 36.67 10.03
CA GLN A 772 24.95 35.47 10.80
C GLN A 772 26.45 35.11 10.67
N ASP A 773 27.02 35.20 9.46
CA ASP A 773 28.48 35.24 9.24
C ASP A 773 28.88 36.49 8.40
N HIS A 774 30.10 36.99 8.61
CA HIS A 774 30.66 38.20 7.98
C HIS A 774 32.02 37.95 7.30
N THR A 775 32.48 36.71 7.24
CA THR A 775 33.82 36.32 6.78
C THR A 775 33.85 35.96 5.29
N TYR A 776 32.92 35.13 4.83
CA TYR A 776 32.67 34.78 3.43
C TYR A 776 31.38 33.94 3.33
N ILE A 777 30.62 34.09 2.25
CA ILE A 777 29.45 33.23 1.96
C ILE A 777 29.94 31.96 1.22
N VAL A 778 30.78 32.13 0.20
CA VAL A 778 31.37 31.03 -0.61
C VAL A 778 32.87 31.27 -0.85
N LYS A 779 33.64 30.19 -0.91
CA LYS A 779 35.04 30.12 -1.36
C LYS A 779 35.23 28.99 -2.36
N ASN A 780 35.43 29.35 -3.62
CA ASN A 780 35.82 28.42 -4.67
C ASN A 780 37.36 28.28 -4.73
N PHE A 781 37.86 27.05 -4.66
CA PHE A 781 39.29 26.74 -4.76
C PHE A 781 39.70 26.22 -6.15
N GLY A 782 38.75 26.12 -7.10
CA GLY A 782 38.96 25.57 -8.44
C GLY A 782 39.18 24.07 -8.46
N PHE A 783 39.44 23.52 -9.65
CA PHE A 783 39.83 22.13 -9.87
C PHE A 783 41.35 21.94 -9.73
N SER A 784 41.79 20.81 -9.16
CA SER A 784 43.18 20.36 -9.20
C SER A 784 43.29 18.84 -9.37
N SER A 785 44.29 18.40 -10.13
CA SER A 785 44.80 17.02 -10.11
C SER A 785 45.91 16.81 -9.07
N ASP A 786 46.42 17.90 -8.48
CA ASP A 786 47.36 17.85 -7.35
C ASP A 786 46.57 17.73 -6.04
N ILE A 787 46.38 16.49 -5.58
CA ILE A 787 45.58 16.20 -4.38
C ILE A 787 46.19 16.82 -3.13
N SER A 788 47.52 16.97 -3.05
CA SER A 788 48.19 17.68 -1.98
C SER A 788 47.82 19.18 -1.92
N LYS A 789 47.49 19.84 -3.04
CA LYS A 789 46.86 21.18 -2.99
C LYS A 789 45.46 21.14 -2.38
N VAL A 790 44.65 20.13 -2.72
CA VAL A 790 43.28 19.97 -2.18
C VAL A 790 43.31 19.68 -0.68
N HIS A 791 44.21 18.82 -0.22
CA HIS A 791 44.49 18.61 1.21
C HIS A 791 44.87 19.93 1.91
N ASN A 792 45.77 20.72 1.33
CA ASN A 792 46.15 22.03 1.88
C ASN A 792 44.99 23.04 1.89
N HIS A 793 44.08 23.01 0.91
CA HIS A 793 42.87 23.83 0.90
C HIS A 793 41.91 23.42 2.03
N LEU A 794 41.64 22.12 2.20
CA LEU A 794 40.83 21.57 3.30
C LEU A 794 41.46 21.90 4.67
N THR A 795 42.79 21.77 4.82
CA THR A 795 43.55 22.15 6.02
C THR A 795 43.41 23.65 6.36
N GLY A 796 43.11 24.50 5.37
CA GLY A 796 42.85 25.92 5.55
C GLY A 796 41.40 26.27 5.94
N LEU A 797 40.49 25.28 5.97
CA LEU A 797 39.12 25.45 6.42
C LEU A 797 39.00 25.25 7.94
N TYR A 798 38.00 25.90 8.53
CA TYR A 798 37.63 25.73 9.92
C TYR A 798 36.14 25.97 10.11
N ALA A 799 35.54 25.25 11.05
CA ALA A 799 34.16 25.43 11.47
C ALA A 799 33.99 26.73 12.29
N SER A 800 33.17 27.67 11.81
CA SER A 800 32.66 28.80 12.61
C SER A 800 31.55 29.54 11.87
N GLY A 801 30.66 30.21 12.59
CA GLY A 801 29.49 30.88 12.00
C GLY A 801 28.23 30.02 12.16
N GLY A 802 27.15 30.43 11.49
CA GLY A 802 25.80 29.89 11.70
C GLY A 802 25.02 30.70 12.75
N GLY A 803 23.70 30.83 12.60
CA GLY A 803 22.88 31.48 13.63
C GLY A 803 21.38 31.18 13.64
N ASP A 804 20.72 31.13 12.49
CA ASP A 804 19.26 31.03 12.36
C ASP A 804 18.76 29.62 11.98
N GLY A 805 19.57 28.85 11.27
CA GLY A 805 19.44 27.41 11.12
C GLY A 805 19.74 26.90 9.71
N PRO A 806 19.15 27.46 8.65
CA PRO A 806 19.54 27.19 7.26
C PRO A 806 20.81 27.97 6.87
N GLU A 807 21.36 27.70 5.68
CA GLU A 807 22.66 28.23 5.23
C GLU A 807 22.73 28.53 3.72
N ALA A 808 23.85 29.11 3.24
CA ALA A 808 24.06 29.51 1.83
C ALA A 808 24.36 28.35 0.85
N VAL A 809 23.74 27.19 1.04
CA VAL A 809 23.88 26.00 0.17
C VAL A 809 23.57 26.35 -1.30
N THR A 810 22.58 27.21 -1.53
CA THR A 810 22.20 27.75 -2.85
C THR A 810 23.35 28.51 -3.53
N ALA A 811 24.04 29.38 -2.80
CA ALA A 811 25.17 30.14 -3.31
C ALA A 811 26.33 29.20 -3.72
N ALA A 812 26.58 28.17 -2.91
CA ALA A 812 27.59 27.15 -3.20
C ALA A 812 27.24 26.32 -4.46
N MET A 813 25.97 25.91 -4.62
CA MET A 813 25.48 25.22 -5.82
C MET A 813 25.58 26.09 -7.09
N ALA A 814 25.33 27.40 -6.98
CA ALA A 814 25.47 28.34 -8.09
C ALA A 814 26.94 28.52 -8.51
N GLU A 815 27.85 28.65 -7.54
CA GLU A 815 29.30 28.74 -7.80
C GLU A 815 29.85 27.46 -8.47
N VAL A 816 29.39 26.28 -8.04
CA VAL A 816 29.77 25.00 -8.66
C VAL A 816 29.30 24.86 -10.11
N LEU A 817 28.15 25.44 -10.47
CA LEU A 817 27.70 25.56 -11.86
C LEU A 817 28.56 26.54 -12.69
N GLY A 818 29.37 27.39 -12.06
CA GLY A 818 30.32 28.29 -12.72
C GLY A 818 31.72 27.70 -12.97
N MET A 819 32.02 26.51 -12.43
CA MET A 819 33.37 25.93 -12.51
C MET A 819 33.77 25.45 -13.91
N ASP A 820 35.08 25.39 -14.17
CA ASP A 820 35.70 24.88 -15.40
C ASP A 820 35.56 23.35 -15.52
N TRP A 821 34.37 22.84 -15.82
CA TRP A 821 34.10 21.41 -16.01
C TRP A 821 34.62 20.90 -17.37
N ARG A 822 35.38 19.80 -17.40
CA ARG A 822 35.78 19.12 -18.65
C ARG A 822 34.54 18.52 -19.32
N GLU A 823 34.29 18.87 -20.58
CA GLU A 823 33.14 18.36 -21.35
C GLU A 823 33.07 16.83 -21.33
N GLN A 824 34.17 16.17 -21.69
CA GLN A 824 34.28 14.71 -21.81
C GLN A 824 34.53 13.99 -20.48
N ALA A 825 34.64 14.71 -19.36
CA ALA A 825 34.72 14.08 -18.04
C ALA A 825 33.34 13.63 -17.55
N SER A 826 33.35 12.50 -16.87
CA SER A 826 32.30 12.10 -15.92
C SER A 826 32.27 13.16 -14.82
N LYS A 827 31.09 13.64 -14.43
CA LYS A 827 30.93 14.76 -13.48
C LYS A 827 30.23 14.28 -12.22
N MET A 828 30.56 14.88 -11.08
CA MET A 828 29.91 14.55 -9.81
C MET A 828 30.10 15.69 -8.81
N VAL A 829 29.05 15.96 -8.03
CA VAL A 829 29.11 16.80 -6.83
C VAL A 829 28.84 15.94 -5.60
N VAL A 830 29.61 16.14 -4.55
CA VAL A 830 29.34 15.64 -3.20
C VAL A 830 29.15 16.85 -2.28
N LEU A 831 27.91 17.08 -1.83
CA LEU A 831 27.58 18.07 -0.81
C LEU A 831 27.65 17.43 0.58
N ILE A 832 28.27 18.11 1.54
CA ILE A 832 28.40 17.68 2.94
C ILE A 832 27.91 18.85 3.81
N ALA A 833 26.81 18.66 4.55
CA ALA A 833 26.21 19.66 5.44
C ALA A 833 25.28 19.02 6.49
N ASP A 834 25.00 19.72 7.60
CA ASP A 834 23.91 19.38 8.54
C ASP A 834 22.72 20.36 8.53
N ALA A 835 22.76 21.41 7.69
CA ALA A 835 21.70 22.39 7.51
C ALA A 835 21.06 22.37 6.11
N PRO A 836 19.80 22.83 5.95
CA PRO A 836 19.16 23.12 4.65
C PRO A 836 19.52 24.50 4.08
N PRO A 837 19.17 24.81 2.81
CA PRO A 837 19.16 26.19 2.32
C PRO A 837 17.99 27.02 2.89
N HIS A 838 18.20 28.33 2.95
CA HIS A 838 17.15 29.32 3.21
C HIS A 838 16.00 29.27 2.19
N GLY A 839 14.81 29.71 2.61
CA GLY A 839 13.63 29.86 1.75
C GLY A 839 12.84 28.58 1.50
N ILE A 840 13.14 27.48 2.23
CA ILE A 840 12.33 26.25 2.19
C ILE A 840 11.28 26.19 3.32
N GLY A 841 11.16 27.25 4.13
CA GLY A 841 10.13 27.40 5.17
C GLY A 841 10.47 26.78 6.53
N GLU A 842 11.75 26.59 6.85
CA GLU A 842 12.18 26.06 8.15
C GLU A 842 11.90 27.00 9.33
N TYR A 843 11.72 26.43 10.51
CA TYR A 843 11.55 27.23 11.72
C TYR A 843 12.89 27.84 12.16
N GLY A 844 12.98 29.17 12.13
CA GLY A 844 14.15 29.93 12.54
C GLY A 844 14.76 30.78 11.43
N ASP A 845 14.53 30.39 10.17
CA ASP A 845 15.08 31.00 8.95
C ASP A 845 14.97 32.54 8.94
N GLY A 846 16.11 33.22 8.85
CA GLY A 846 16.19 34.67 8.74
C GLY A 846 15.95 35.21 7.33
N PHE A 847 15.82 34.32 6.34
CA PHE A 847 15.60 34.64 4.93
C PHE A 847 14.48 33.75 4.34
N ASP A 848 13.32 33.77 5.00
CA ASP A 848 12.13 32.97 4.68
C ASP A 848 11.55 33.21 3.28
N ASP A 849 11.67 34.43 2.75
CA ASP A 849 11.31 34.79 1.36
C ASP A 849 12.25 34.19 0.28
N GLY A 850 13.41 33.63 0.65
CA GLY A 850 14.36 33.01 -0.28
C GLY A 850 15.84 33.32 -0.01
N SER A 851 16.74 32.57 -0.67
CA SER A 851 18.18 32.84 -0.62
C SER A 851 18.51 34.30 -0.97
N PRO A 852 19.29 35.02 -0.14
CA PRO A 852 19.66 36.43 -0.36
C PRO A 852 20.29 36.76 -1.72
N ASP A 853 20.99 35.78 -2.33
CA ASP A 853 21.61 35.94 -3.66
C ASP A 853 20.61 35.77 -4.82
N GLY A 854 19.33 35.46 -4.53
CA GLY A 854 18.25 35.31 -5.51
C GLY A 854 18.22 33.98 -6.26
N TYR A 855 19.01 32.99 -5.85
CA TYR A 855 19.07 31.67 -6.50
C TYR A 855 18.02 30.68 -5.98
N ASP A 856 17.24 30.11 -6.88
CA ASP A 856 16.30 29.01 -6.62
C ASP A 856 17.03 27.64 -6.67
N PRO A 857 17.08 26.86 -5.57
CA PRO A 857 17.80 25.59 -5.52
C PRO A 857 17.24 24.52 -6.48
N LEU A 858 15.93 24.53 -6.77
CA LEU A 858 15.31 23.61 -7.73
C LEU A 858 15.63 24.01 -9.18
N GLN A 859 15.88 25.29 -9.45
CA GLN A 859 16.42 25.73 -10.75
C GLN A 859 17.89 25.36 -10.89
N LEU A 860 18.71 25.53 -9.85
CA LEU A 860 20.11 25.08 -9.85
C LEU A 860 20.21 23.56 -10.04
N ALA A 861 19.43 22.76 -9.31
CA ALA A 861 19.39 21.31 -9.44
C ALA A 861 19.04 20.86 -10.88
N ARG A 862 18.07 21.51 -11.54
CA ARG A 862 17.75 21.22 -12.95
C ARG A 862 18.87 21.61 -13.92
N GLN A 863 19.60 22.70 -13.66
CA GLN A 863 20.78 23.08 -14.43
C GLN A 863 21.96 22.12 -14.23
N MET A 864 22.12 21.56 -13.02
CA MET A 864 23.10 20.50 -12.76
C MET A 864 22.71 19.22 -13.53
N ALA A 865 21.44 18.82 -13.47
CA ALA A 865 20.92 17.66 -14.18
C ALA A 865 21.11 17.76 -15.71
N SER A 866 20.77 18.90 -16.33
CA SER A 866 20.93 19.09 -17.78
C SER A 866 22.39 19.12 -18.24
N ARG A 867 23.31 19.65 -17.41
CA ARG A 867 24.77 19.56 -17.63
C ARG A 867 25.34 18.18 -17.28
N GLY A 868 24.50 17.23 -16.85
CA GLY A 868 24.89 15.87 -16.53
C GLY A 868 25.70 15.73 -15.23
N ILE A 869 25.53 16.65 -14.28
CA ILE A 869 26.21 16.73 -12.99
C ILE A 869 25.28 16.18 -11.88
N PRO A 870 25.39 14.91 -11.48
CA PRO A 870 24.65 14.38 -10.33
C PRO A 870 25.16 14.98 -9.01
N LEU A 871 24.23 15.36 -8.13
CA LEU A 871 24.51 15.81 -6.77
C LEU A 871 24.25 14.64 -5.82
N PHE A 872 25.30 14.14 -5.19
CA PHE A 872 25.22 13.23 -4.05
C PHE A 872 25.30 14.06 -2.77
N PHE A 873 24.42 13.81 -1.81
CA PHE A 873 24.36 14.56 -0.56
C PHE A 873 24.68 13.67 0.64
N VAL A 874 25.78 13.96 1.32
CA VAL A 874 26.11 13.38 2.61
C VAL A 874 25.40 14.19 3.69
N ALA A 875 24.36 13.59 4.26
CA ALA A 875 23.58 14.18 5.33
C ALA A 875 24.26 13.90 6.67
N CYS A 876 24.72 14.96 7.34
CA CYS A 876 25.39 14.87 8.62
C CYS A 876 24.37 14.75 9.77
N GLU A 877 24.17 13.51 10.24
CA GLU A 877 23.14 13.17 11.23
C GLU A 877 23.71 13.15 12.67
N PRO A 878 22.88 13.39 13.71
CA PRO A 878 21.42 13.56 13.69
C PRO A 878 20.93 15.00 13.47
N ALA A 879 21.82 15.94 13.17
CA ALA A 879 21.51 17.37 13.16
C ALA A 879 20.58 17.74 11.99
N LEU A 880 20.83 17.24 10.77
CA LEU A 880 19.94 17.47 9.63
C LEU A 880 18.52 16.97 9.88
N SER A 881 18.35 15.79 10.48
CA SER A 881 17.03 15.26 10.83
C SER A 881 16.30 16.06 11.92
N GLY A 882 16.95 17.03 12.58
CA GLY A 882 16.30 17.99 13.48
C GLY A 882 15.35 18.97 12.77
N TYR A 883 15.62 19.29 11.50
CA TYR A 883 14.83 20.21 10.67
C TYR A 883 13.51 19.58 10.20
N SER A 884 12.59 20.38 9.64
CA SER A 884 11.22 19.96 9.31
C SER A 884 11.04 19.47 7.87
N TYR A 885 11.73 20.10 6.93
CA TYR A 885 11.60 19.92 5.48
C TYR A 885 12.92 19.53 4.81
N ALA A 886 14.07 19.87 5.41
CA ALA A 886 15.42 19.59 4.91
C ALA A 886 15.58 18.18 4.30
N THR A 887 15.16 17.14 5.02
CA THR A 887 15.24 15.74 4.58
C THR A 887 14.52 15.47 3.26
N ASP A 888 13.33 16.05 3.06
CA ASP A 888 12.53 15.82 1.85
C ASP A 888 12.93 16.77 0.70
N PHE A 889 13.41 17.97 1.03
CA PHE A 889 14.09 18.87 0.10
C PHE A 889 15.36 18.22 -0.52
N TYR A 890 16.20 17.61 0.31
CA TYR A 890 17.45 17.00 -0.16
C TYR A 890 17.22 15.73 -1.00
N LYS A 891 16.20 14.92 -0.68
CA LYS A 891 15.71 13.88 -1.60
C LYS A 891 15.33 14.49 -2.95
N ALA A 892 14.52 15.54 -2.97
CA ALA A 892 14.05 16.14 -4.22
C ALA A 892 15.18 16.65 -5.13
N ILE A 893 16.24 17.28 -4.60
CA ILE A 893 17.37 17.74 -5.44
C ILE A 893 18.32 16.60 -5.87
N THR A 894 18.49 15.57 -5.04
CA THR A 894 19.28 14.38 -5.39
C THR A 894 18.54 13.55 -6.47
N ASP A 895 17.22 13.37 -6.34
CA ASP A 895 16.35 12.78 -7.36
C ASP A 895 16.41 13.55 -8.69
N ILE A 896 16.21 14.87 -8.68
CA ILE A 896 16.27 15.73 -9.89
C ILE A 896 17.60 15.54 -10.64
N THR A 897 18.71 15.46 -9.91
CA THR A 897 20.06 15.30 -10.49
C THR A 897 20.47 13.85 -10.74
N SER A 898 19.62 12.86 -10.39
CA SER A 898 19.92 11.42 -10.45
C SER A 898 21.09 10.97 -9.53
N GLY A 899 21.40 11.76 -8.51
CA GLY A 899 22.35 11.43 -7.44
C GLY A 899 21.72 10.56 -6.34
N LEU A 900 22.13 10.76 -5.09
CA LEU A 900 21.66 9.99 -3.93
C LEU A 900 21.85 10.78 -2.62
N MET A 901 20.96 10.59 -1.64
CA MET A 901 21.11 11.10 -0.26
C MET A 901 21.65 10.00 0.67
N LEU A 902 22.76 10.28 1.36
CA LEU A 902 23.49 9.36 2.24
C LEU A 902 23.61 9.92 3.67
N PRO A 903 22.67 9.59 4.59
CA PRO A 903 22.78 9.91 6.01
C PRO A 903 23.91 9.15 6.72
N LEU A 904 24.81 9.89 7.37
CA LEU A 904 25.93 9.38 8.17
C LEU A 904 25.82 9.87 9.62
N THR A 905 25.92 8.95 10.59
CA THR A 905 25.92 9.28 12.03
C THR A 905 27.33 9.46 12.62
N THR A 906 28.38 9.29 11.81
CA THR A 906 29.76 9.67 12.15
C THR A 906 30.55 10.06 10.90
N ALA A 907 31.45 11.02 11.06
CA ALA A 907 32.39 11.46 10.03
C ALA A 907 33.42 10.37 9.65
N ASP A 908 33.61 9.32 10.44
CA ASP A 908 34.56 8.23 10.12
C ASP A 908 34.17 7.45 8.86
N LEU A 909 32.87 7.40 8.55
CA LEU A 909 32.31 6.67 7.40
C LEU A 909 32.33 7.48 6.10
N LEU A 910 32.67 8.77 6.19
CA LEU A 910 32.64 9.75 5.09
C LEU A 910 33.43 9.26 3.87
N ALA A 911 34.64 8.74 4.09
CA ALA A 911 35.50 8.25 3.00
C ALA A 911 34.88 7.06 2.24
N HIS A 912 34.33 6.09 2.96
CA HIS A 912 33.69 4.90 2.38
C HIS A 912 32.44 5.27 1.56
N ALA A 913 31.61 6.16 2.10
CA ALA A 913 30.42 6.66 1.41
C ALA A 913 30.77 7.44 0.12
N ILE A 914 31.81 8.28 0.15
CA ILE A 914 32.30 9.03 -1.01
C ILE A 914 32.85 8.07 -2.08
N VAL A 915 33.79 7.19 -1.74
CA VAL A 915 34.41 6.25 -2.70
C VAL A 915 33.34 5.38 -3.35
N GLY A 916 32.42 4.81 -2.56
CA GLY A 916 31.30 4.02 -3.09
C GLY A 916 30.42 4.80 -4.06
N SER A 917 30.03 6.02 -3.71
CA SER A 917 29.20 6.89 -4.55
C SER A 917 29.89 7.24 -5.87
N VAL A 918 31.21 7.48 -5.85
CA VAL A 918 32.01 7.76 -7.06
C VAL A 918 32.09 6.54 -7.97
N LEU A 919 32.34 5.35 -7.41
CA LEU A 919 32.43 4.11 -8.20
C LEU A 919 31.07 3.72 -8.82
N GLU A 920 29.98 3.86 -8.06
CA GLU A 920 28.62 3.69 -8.57
C GLU A 920 28.31 4.68 -9.70
N ASN A 921 28.66 5.97 -9.54
CA ASN A 921 28.47 6.98 -10.58
C ASN A 921 29.28 6.70 -11.85
N LEU A 922 30.53 6.21 -11.73
CA LEU A 922 31.34 5.82 -12.88
C LEU A 922 30.78 4.61 -13.65
N ASP A 923 30.17 3.65 -12.93
CA ASP A 923 29.51 2.49 -13.54
C ASP A 923 28.18 2.90 -14.21
N MET A 924 27.37 3.75 -13.57
CA MET A 924 26.15 4.30 -14.18
C MET A 924 26.47 5.17 -15.41
N GLU A 925 27.50 6.02 -15.35
CA GLU A 925 27.90 6.90 -16.46
C GLU A 925 28.32 6.09 -17.70
N ARG A 926 29.00 4.93 -17.52
CA ARG A 926 29.25 3.97 -18.61
C ARG A 926 27.93 3.53 -19.25
N LEU A 927 26.95 3.12 -18.45
CA LEU A 927 25.66 2.64 -18.94
C LEU A 927 24.85 3.77 -19.62
N VAL A 928 24.88 5.00 -19.09
CA VAL A 928 24.28 6.19 -19.74
C VAL A 928 24.90 6.44 -21.11
N ARG A 929 26.22 6.23 -21.30
CA ARG A 929 26.86 6.31 -22.63
C ARG A 929 26.47 5.15 -23.55
N GLU A 930 26.34 3.94 -23.03
CA GLU A 930 25.97 2.74 -23.83
C GLU A 930 24.50 2.70 -24.26
N VAL A 931 23.55 3.08 -23.40
CA VAL A 931 22.10 2.94 -23.67
C VAL A 931 21.34 4.27 -23.72
N GLY A 932 21.91 5.36 -23.22
CA GLY A 932 21.16 6.57 -22.88
C GLY A 932 20.46 7.22 -24.07
N HIS A 933 21.09 7.26 -25.25
CA HIS A 933 20.45 7.78 -26.46
C HIS A 933 19.16 7.01 -26.82
N ALA A 934 19.17 5.67 -26.70
CA ALA A 934 17.99 4.85 -26.99
C ALA A 934 16.91 4.97 -25.90
N VAL A 935 17.30 5.22 -24.65
CA VAL A 935 16.41 5.43 -23.51
C VAL A 935 15.74 6.80 -23.59
N ALA A 936 16.51 7.85 -23.83
CA ALA A 936 16.01 9.21 -24.00
C ALA A 936 15.13 9.36 -25.25
N ALA A 937 15.45 8.67 -26.35
CA ALA A 937 14.61 8.67 -27.55
C ALA A 937 13.19 8.12 -27.30
N ARG A 938 13.02 7.21 -26.33
CA ARG A 938 11.68 6.74 -25.90
C ARG A 938 10.97 7.79 -25.02
N ILE A 939 11.65 8.26 -23.98
CA ILE A 939 11.09 9.20 -23.00
C ILE A 939 10.69 10.53 -23.68
N LEU A 940 11.59 11.11 -24.47
CA LEU A 940 11.39 12.42 -25.12
C LEU A 940 10.73 12.31 -26.51
N GLY A 941 11.01 11.25 -27.27
CA GLY A 941 10.55 11.08 -28.65
C GLY A 941 9.18 10.39 -28.76
N ASN A 942 8.94 9.36 -27.95
CA ASN A 942 7.68 8.62 -27.93
C ASN A 942 6.74 9.08 -26.79
N ASN A 943 7.20 9.98 -25.90
CA ASN A 943 6.46 10.43 -24.71
C ASN A 943 6.08 9.26 -23.75
N GLU A 944 6.97 8.27 -23.63
CA GLU A 944 6.81 7.13 -22.72
C GLU A 944 7.18 7.51 -21.27
N SER A 945 6.58 6.83 -20.28
CA SER A 945 6.89 7.12 -18.87
C SER A 945 8.31 6.69 -18.51
N VAL A 946 9.03 7.55 -17.79
CA VAL A 946 10.37 7.25 -17.25
C VAL A 946 10.35 5.93 -16.45
N ASP A 947 9.30 5.67 -15.69
CA ASP A 947 9.18 4.46 -14.86
C ASP A 947 8.91 3.18 -15.66
N GLU A 948 8.32 3.28 -16.85
CA GLU A 948 8.08 2.15 -17.76
C GLU A 948 9.37 1.82 -18.51
N VAL A 949 10.02 2.85 -19.06
CA VAL A 949 11.32 2.71 -19.72
C VAL A 949 12.39 2.24 -18.72
N ALA A 950 12.34 2.67 -17.45
CA ALA A 950 13.23 2.19 -16.38
C ALA A 950 13.00 0.72 -16.01
N ARG A 951 11.75 0.26 -15.92
CA ARG A 951 11.43 -1.18 -15.68
C ARG A 951 11.95 -2.06 -16.82
N GLU A 952 11.64 -1.71 -18.05
CA GLU A 952 12.17 -2.42 -19.22
C GLU A 952 13.69 -2.34 -19.34
N LEU A 953 14.31 -1.23 -18.93
CA LEU A 953 15.76 -1.08 -18.92
C LEU A 953 16.40 -1.98 -17.86
N HIS A 954 15.85 -2.00 -16.65
CA HIS A 954 16.27 -2.90 -15.58
C HIS A 954 16.24 -4.36 -16.04
N GLU A 955 15.12 -4.84 -16.60
CA GLU A 955 15.01 -6.18 -17.18
C GLU A 955 16.08 -6.47 -18.24
N LYS A 956 16.34 -5.52 -19.16
CA LYS A 956 17.34 -5.69 -20.23
C LYS A 956 18.78 -5.67 -19.74
N LEU A 957 19.08 -4.95 -18.66
CA LEU A 957 20.40 -4.93 -18.05
C LEU A 957 20.62 -6.14 -17.13
N LEU A 958 19.57 -6.63 -16.45
CA LEU A 958 19.57 -7.93 -15.75
C LEU A 958 19.83 -9.07 -16.73
N LEU A 959 19.14 -9.11 -17.88
CA LEU A 959 19.35 -10.11 -18.94
C LEU A 959 20.73 -10.01 -19.63
N ARG A 960 21.43 -8.88 -19.47
CA ARG A 960 22.84 -8.72 -19.87
C ARG A 960 23.84 -9.14 -18.77
N ASN A 961 23.36 -9.49 -17.57
CA ASN A 961 24.15 -9.66 -16.34
C ASN A 961 25.01 -8.42 -16.00
N GLU A 962 24.52 -7.20 -16.26
CA GLU A 962 25.27 -5.99 -15.88
C GLU A 962 25.32 -5.82 -14.36
N SER A 963 26.54 -5.80 -13.83
CA SER A 963 26.85 -5.49 -12.44
C SER A 963 27.29 -4.04 -12.28
N THR A 964 26.78 -3.38 -11.24
CA THR A 964 27.22 -2.05 -10.81
C THR A 964 27.81 -2.13 -9.41
N THR A 965 28.84 -1.32 -9.12
CA THR A 965 29.20 -1.03 -7.73
C THR A 965 27.99 -0.41 -7.03
N LYS A 966 27.64 -0.90 -5.83
CA LYS A 966 26.60 -0.31 -4.99
C LYS A 966 27.13 -0.02 -3.58
N VAL A 967 26.76 1.15 -3.05
CA VAL A 967 26.93 1.46 -1.61
C VAL A 967 25.85 0.73 -0.81
N VAL A 968 26.28 -0.10 0.15
CA VAL A 968 25.40 -0.92 1.00
C VAL A 968 25.60 -0.53 2.46
N HIS A 969 24.60 0.12 3.05
CA HIS A 969 24.66 0.59 4.43
C HIS A 969 24.26 -0.53 5.40
N GLY A 970 25.15 -0.79 6.36
CA GLY A 970 24.98 -1.79 7.39
C GLY A 970 23.96 -1.35 8.45
N THR A 971 22.93 -2.18 8.62
CA THR A 971 21.89 -2.15 9.67
C THR A 971 20.83 -1.04 9.60
N ARG A 972 19.59 -1.48 9.30
CA ARG A 972 18.22 -1.03 9.71
C ARG A 972 17.83 0.47 9.83
N PHE A 973 18.71 1.42 10.07
CA PHE A 973 18.33 2.74 10.63
C PHE A 973 17.78 3.74 9.60
N THR A 974 18.37 3.85 8.42
CA THR A 974 18.18 5.02 7.55
C THR A 974 16.94 4.91 6.66
N ASP A 975 16.80 3.85 5.86
CA ASP A 975 15.62 3.65 4.98
C ASP A 975 14.30 3.70 5.75
N LYS A 976 14.25 3.06 6.93
CA LYS A 976 13.05 3.05 7.78
C LYS A 976 12.74 4.43 8.37
N TYR A 977 13.76 5.21 8.75
CA TYR A 977 13.57 6.56 9.28
C TYR A 977 13.04 7.52 8.18
N LEU A 978 13.63 7.45 6.98
CA LEU A 978 13.25 8.25 5.82
C LEU A 978 11.83 7.92 5.29
N GLN A 979 11.39 6.66 5.42
CA GLN A 979 10.01 6.24 5.10
C GLN A 979 9.01 6.55 6.23
N ALA A 980 9.42 6.44 7.51
CA ALA A 980 8.55 6.77 8.63
C ALA A 980 8.09 8.24 8.58
N ARG A 981 9.01 9.17 8.28
CA ARG A 981 8.68 10.60 8.24
C ARG A 981 7.81 10.99 7.04
N SER A 982 8.00 10.39 5.86
CA SER A 982 7.13 10.65 4.70
C SER A 982 5.69 10.15 4.92
N SER A 983 5.49 9.12 5.74
CA SER A 983 4.14 8.65 6.13
C SER A 983 3.41 9.62 7.08
N LEU A 984 4.14 10.42 7.87
CA LEU A 984 3.57 11.34 8.85
C LEU A 984 3.09 12.66 8.23
N SER A 985 3.73 13.13 7.15
CA SER A 985 3.43 14.43 6.52
C SER A 985 2.09 14.47 5.74
N ARG A 986 1.37 13.34 5.61
CA ARG A 986 0.11 13.24 4.86
C ARG A 986 -1.18 13.45 5.67
N ASN A 987 -1.11 13.75 6.97
CA ASN A 987 -2.29 13.80 7.84
C ASN A 987 -2.41 15.06 8.72
N THR A 988 -2.35 16.24 8.10
CA THR A 988 -2.82 17.49 8.75
C THR A 988 -3.67 18.34 7.80
N TYR A 989 -4.79 18.83 8.34
CA TYR A 989 -5.96 19.39 7.65
C TYR A 989 -5.75 20.37 6.49
N THR A 990 -6.44 20.11 5.38
CA THR A 990 -6.82 21.14 4.42
C THR A 990 -8.02 21.97 4.94
N THR A 991 -7.79 23.23 5.30
CA THR A 991 -8.82 24.29 5.31
C THR A 991 -8.50 25.28 4.21
N GLY A 992 -9.20 25.21 3.09
CA GLY A 992 -8.85 25.95 1.88
C GLY A 992 -9.47 27.34 1.77
N TYR A 993 -8.72 28.25 1.17
CA TYR A 993 -9.23 29.33 0.30
C TYR A 993 -8.54 29.19 -1.06
N GLY A 994 -9.26 29.41 -2.16
CA GLY A 994 -8.74 29.20 -3.51
C GLY A 994 -8.96 30.40 -4.43
N ILE A 995 -7.93 30.77 -5.19
CA ILE A 995 -7.97 31.75 -6.29
C ILE A 995 -7.11 31.21 -7.45
N THR A 996 -7.64 31.29 -8.67
CA THR A 996 -7.05 30.85 -9.96
C THR A 996 -7.79 31.57 -11.11
N PRO A 997 -7.34 31.58 -12.40
CA PRO A 997 -5.97 31.47 -12.95
C PRO A 997 -5.66 32.39 -14.18
N SER A 998 -4.39 32.49 -14.59
CA SER A 998 -3.93 32.69 -16.00
C SER A 998 -2.45 32.27 -16.14
N ARG A 999 -1.98 31.35 -17.01
CA ARG A 999 -1.97 31.25 -18.51
C ARG A 999 -0.99 32.30 -19.12
N THR A 1000 -0.01 32.03 -20.01
CA THR A 1000 0.10 31.09 -21.18
C THR A 1000 1.53 30.58 -21.56
N MET A 1001 1.66 29.26 -21.83
CA MET A 1001 2.23 28.49 -23.00
C MET A 1001 2.91 29.20 -24.21
N PRO A 1002 3.64 28.50 -25.14
CA PRO A 1002 4.23 27.13 -25.19
C PRO A 1002 5.79 27.17 -25.38
N PRO A 1003 6.56 26.69 -26.43
CA PRO A 1003 6.36 25.97 -27.73
C PRO A 1003 6.75 24.44 -27.75
N LYS A 1004 7.50 23.90 -28.75
CA LYS A 1004 7.44 22.47 -29.22
C LYS A 1004 8.58 21.96 -30.19
N ILE A 1005 9.04 20.68 -30.04
CA ILE A 1005 9.22 19.56 -31.08
C ILE A 1005 10.37 19.70 -32.16
N PRO A 1006 10.96 18.66 -32.86
CA PRO A 1006 10.73 17.18 -32.97
C PRO A 1006 11.92 16.12 -32.91
N SER A 1007 11.64 14.93 -32.34
CA SER A 1007 11.92 13.51 -32.72
C SER A 1007 13.12 12.94 -33.59
N SER A 1008 13.87 11.96 -33.00
CA SER A 1008 14.14 10.53 -33.47
C SER A 1008 14.88 10.22 -34.81
N PRO A 1009 15.23 8.95 -35.23
CA PRO A 1009 15.04 7.59 -34.63
C PRO A 1009 16.15 6.48 -34.79
N THR A 1010 15.91 5.29 -34.19
CA THR A 1010 16.26 3.88 -34.61
C THR A 1010 17.61 3.13 -34.33
N ARG A 1011 17.48 1.78 -34.36
CA ARG A 1011 18.39 0.60 -34.07
C ARG A 1011 18.84 -0.08 -35.42
N PRO A 1012 19.39 -1.34 -35.60
CA PRO A 1012 19.47 -2.56 -34.75
C PRO A 1012 20.73 -3.51 -34.86
N ALA A 1013 20.67 -4.71 -34.22
CA ALA A 1013 21.36 -6.02 -34.48
C ALA A 1013 22.90 -6.19 -34.21
N VAL A 1014 23.48 -7.27 -33.62
CA VAL A 1014 23.26 -8.76 -33.54
C VAL A 1014 23.77 -9.49 -34.81
N PRO A 1015 24.67 -10.53 -34.79
CA PRO A 1015 24.72 -11.75 -33.92
C PRO A 1015 26.13 -12.16 -33.39
N GLY A 1016 26.38 -13.29 -32.70
CA GLY A 1016 25.52 -14.26 -32.00
C GLY A 1016 26.04 -15.72 -31.90
N SER A 1017 25.73 -16.40 -30.78
CA SER A 1017 25.59 -17.89 -30.64
C SER A 1017 26.89 -18.75 -30.39
N PRO A 1018 26.83 -20.08 -30.10
CA PRO A 1018 27.26 -20.64 -28.79
C PRO A 1018 28.05 -22.00 -28.96
N PRO A 1019 27.89 -23.15 -28.21
CA PRO A 1019 27.33 -23.47 -26.88
C PRO A 1019 28.14 -24.51 -26.01
N ARG A 1020 27.54 -24.89 -24.85
CA ARG A 1020 27.66 -26.14 -23.99
C ARG A 1020 28.20 -25.85 -22.57
N LYS A 1021 27.37 -25.94 -21.51
CA LYS A 1021 26.92 -27.14 -20.71
C LYS A 1021 28.07 -27.74 -19.88
N VAL A 1022 27.96 -28.02 -18.56
CA VAL A 1022 26.95 -28.72 -17.73
C VAL A 1022 27.00 -28.11 -16.29
N VAL A 1023 25.95 -27.52 -15.68
CA VAL A 1023 24.85 -28.11 -14.85
C VAL A 1023 25.29 -28.59 -13.44
N THR A 1024 24.76 -28.10 -12.30
CA THR A 1024 24.00 -26.83 -12.04
C THR A 1024 24.61 -25.96 -10.90
N ASP A 1025 24.23 -25.79 -9.61
CA ASP A 1025 23.16 -26.18 -8.63
C ASP A 1025 23.33 -25.25 -7.37
N PHE A 1026 22.44 -24.92 -6.40
CA PHE A 1026 21.00 -25.03 -6.05
C PHE A 1026 20.74 -23.98 -4.91
N ALA A 1027 19.57 -23.27 -4.77
CA ALA A 1027 19.58 -21.96 -4.03
C ALA A 1027 18.49 -21.52 -2.99
N ALA A 1028 17.40 -22.26 -2.74
CA ALA A 1028 16.53 -22.05 -1.56
C ALA A 1028 16.37 -23.35 -0.78
N PHE A 1029 15.73 -23.27 0.40
CA PHE A 1029 15.93 -24.17 1.55
C PHE A 1029 17.30 -24.02 2.25
N GLY A 1030 18.20 -23.20 1.72
CA GLY A 1030 19.48 -22.85 2.33
C GLY A 1030 19.34 -22.09 3.66
N ALA A 1031 19.48 -22.81 4.77
CA ALA A 1031 19.99 -22.27 6.03
C ALA A 1031 21.54 -22.31 6.00
N PRO A 1032 22.26 -21.54 6.84
CA PRO A 1032 23.72 -21.42 6.75
C PRO A 1032 24.49 -22.72 7.01
N LYS A 1033 25.74 -22.76 6.53
CA LYS A 1033 26.57 -23.97 6.38
C LYS A 1033 27.06 -24.56 7.72
N SER A 1034 26.30 -25.49 8.32
CA SER A 1034 26.85 -26.45 9.31
C SER A 1034 25.99 -27.71 9.57
N ALA A 1035 25.32 -28.25 8.55
CA ALA A 1035 24.71 -29.59 8.62
C ALA A 1035 24.85 -30.36 7.29
N SER A 1036 25.10 -31.67 7.38
CA SER A 1036 25.11 -32.60 6.23
C SER A 1036 23.80 -33.40 6.21
N VAL A 1037 23.38 -33.87 5.04
CA VAL A 1037 22.15 -34.66 4.86
C VAL A 1037 22.43 -35.92 4.04
N PHE A 1038 21.69 -36.99 4.35
CA PHE A 1038 21.72 -38.35 3.78
C PHE A 1038 22.86 -39.27 4.23
N GLY A 1039 22.53 -40.10 5.23
CA GLY A 1039 23.41 -41.14 5.82
C GLY A 1039 22.66 -42.19 6.66
N THR A 1040 21.40 -42.50 6.31
CA THR A 1040 20.57 -43.64 6.78
C THR A 1040 20.69 -44.12 8.24
N ALA A 1041 19.77 -43.70 9.12
CA ALA A 1041 18.98 -44.58 10.01
C ALA A 1041 17.94 -43.77 10.83
N VAL A 1042 16.87 -44.43 11.28
CA VAL A 1042 15.72 -43.79 11.97
C VAL A 1042 16.00 -43.50 13.45
N ALA A 1043 15.83 -42.24 13.86
CA ALA A 1043 15.52 -41.80 15.23
C ALA A 1043 14.79 -40.44 15.16
N SER A 1044 14.03 -40.06 16.20
CA SER A 1044 13.12 -38.90 16.16
C SER A 1044 13.10 -38.07 17.45
N THR A 1045 13.91 -37.01 17.51
CA THR A 1045 13.81 -35.88 18.47
C THR A 1045 14.30 -34.56 17.82
N PRO A 1046 13.99 -33.36 18.37
CA PRO A 1046 14.13 -32.10 17.64
C PRO A 1046 15.15 -31.05 18.20
N PHE A 1047 16.19 -31.40 18.96
CA PHE A 1047 17.22 -30.44 19.40
C PHE A 1047 18.67 -30.80 19.02
N SER A 1048 19.42 -29.84 18.47
CA SER A 1048 20.86 -29.72 18.70
C SER A 1048 21.44 -28.37 18.25
N LEU A 1049 22.39 -27.86 19.06
CA LEU A 1049 23.28 -26.74 18.74
C LEU A 1049 24.63 -26.94 19.44
N ALA A 1050 25.62 -26.11 19.09
CA ALA A 1050 27.01 -26.11 19.57
C ALA A 1050 27.84 -27.38 19.25
N GLY A 1051 29.17 -27.29 19.42
CA GLY A 1051 30.08 -28.39 19.08
C GLY A 1051 31.49 -28.24 19.66
N GLY A 1052 32.42 -29.03 19.13
CA GLY A 1052 33.86 -28.91 19.37
C GLY A 1052 34.48 -29.86 20.41
N LYS A 1053 35.68 -30.37 20.09
CA LYS A 1053 36.85 -30.49 20.99
C LYS A 1053 38.09 -30.90 20.19
N ALA A 1054 39.27 -30.62 20.75
CA ALA A 1054 40.59 -30.89 20.15
C ALA A 1054 41.45 -31.81 21.03
N ALA A 1055 42.47 -32.47 20.47
CA ALA A 1055 43.64 -32.99 21.24
C ALA A 1055 44.87 -33.38 20.37
N PHE A 1056 45.96 -32.61 20.52
CA PHE A 1056 47.39 -33.00 20.59
C PHE A 1056 48.07 -34.02 19.62
N GLY A 1057 49.08 -33.53 18.88
CA GLY A 1057 50.50 -33.81 19.25
C GLY A 1057 51.42 -34.55 18.24
N GLY A 1058 52.55 -33.93 17.85
CA GLY A 1058 53.62 -34.61 17.07
C GLY A 1058 54.79 -33.71 16.59
N MET A 1059 55.88 -33.62 17.37
CA MET A 1059 57.01 -32.69 17.14
C MET A 1059 57.97 -33.03 15.97
N ARG A 1060 58.46 -32.01 15.24
CA ARG A 1060 59.90 -31.61 15.04
C ARG A 1060 60.09 -30.80 13.73
N GLY A 1061 61.01 -29.82 13.69
CA GLY A 1061 61.26 -29.02 12.48
C GLY A 1061 62.49 -28.10 12.51
N GLY A 1062 62.30 -26.81 12.80
CA GLY A 1062 63.36 -25.79 12.83
C GLY A 1062 63.04 -24.56 11.94
N PRO A 1063 63.75 -23.42 12.08
CA PRO A 1063 63.27 -22.10 11.67
C PRO A 1063 64.27 -21.38 10.69
N PRO A 1064 64.21 -20.05 10.42
CA PRO A 1064 63.17 -19.05 10.73
C PRO A 1064 62.71 -18.19 9.51
N ARG A 1065 61.57 -17.50 9.64
CA ARG A 1065 61.41 -16.14 9.06
C ARG A 1065 60.32 -15.31 9.78
N ALA A 1066 60.32 -14.02 9.50
CA ALA A 1066 59.75 -12.97 10.35
C ALA A 1066 58.22 -12.96 10.47
N SER A 1067 57.80 -12.44 11.63
CA SER A 1067 56.51 -11.84 11.98
C SER A 1067 55.67 -11.31 10.81
N PHE A 1068 54.40 -11.70 10.82
CA PHE A 1068 53.27 -10.81 10.55
C PHE A 1068 52.32 -10.90 11.75
N ASP A 1069 51.70 -9.78 12.09
CA ASP A 1069 50.97 -9.58 13.33
C ASP A 1069 49.48 -9.96 13.22
N ASP A 1070 48.75 -9.83 14.32
CA ASP A 1070 47.33 -10.19 14.45
C ASP A 1070 46.41 -9.29 13.59
N GLU A 1071 45.35 -9.88 13.03
CA GLU A 1071 44.14 -9.15 12.62
C GLU A 1071 42.94 -9.68 13.43
N GLU A 1072 42.13 -8.76 13.96
CA GLU A 1072 41.16 -9.03 15.02
C GLU A 1072 39.76 -9.35 14.47
N GLU A 1073 39.05 -10.32 15.05
CA GLU A 1073 37.62 -10.52 14.78
C GLU A 1073 36.81 -9.42 15.49
N GLU A 1074 36.49 -8.32 14.77
CA GLU A 1074 35.75 -7.17 15.34
C GLU A 1074 34.41 -7.55 15.98
N GLU A 1075 34.23 -7.18 17.26
CA GLU A 1075 32.94 -7.07 17.90
C GLU A 1075 32.05 -6.04 17.17
N ASP A 1076 30.91 -6.46 16.60
CA ASP A 1076 29.99 -5.56 15.89
C ASP A 1076 29.20 -4.66 16.87
N ASN A 1077 29.87 -3.60 17.32
CA ASN A 1077 29.48 -2.66 18.36
C ASN A 1077 28.29 -1.73 17.99
N GLY A 1078 27.34 -2.20 17.17
CA GLY A 1078 26.17 -1.43 16.74
C GLY A 1078 26.51 -0.15 15.95
N ARG A 1079 27.74 -0.06 15.43
CA ARG A 1079 28.19 1.09 14.62
C ARG A 1079 27.56 1.00 13.24
N GLN A 1080 27.14 2.15 12.70
CA GLN A 1080 26.79 2.24 11.28
C GLN A 1080 28.00 1.75 10.45
N ARG A 1081 27.78 0.78 9.55
CA ARG A 1081 28.80 0.27 8.62
C ARG A 1081 28.47 0.72 7.20
N VAL A 1082 29.48 0.90 6.36
CA VAL A 1082 29.33 1.22 4.93
C VAL A 1082 30.15 0.22 4.14
N GLU A 1083 29.47 -0.72 3.51
CA GLU A 1083 30.06 -1.74 2.65
C GLU A 1083 29.95 -1.32 1.17
N LEU A 1084 30.91 -1.75 0.36
CA LEU A 1084 30.79 -1.72 -1.09
C LEU A 1084 30.48 -3.14 -1.56
N ARG A 1085 29.42 -3.32 -2.36
CA ARG A 1085 29.10 -4.61 -2.97
C ARG A 1085 28.90 -4.43 -4.47
N GLU A 1086 29.60 -5.23 -5.27
CA GLU A 1086 29.21 -5.43 -6.66
C GLU A 1086 27.96 -6.32 -6.69
N GLY A 1087 26.98 -5.95 -7.51
CA GLY A 1087 25.73 -6.70 -7.64
C GLY A 1087 25.00 -6.37 -8.94
N SER A 1088 24.02 -7.19 -9.29
CA SER A 1088 23.12 -6.94 -10.43
C SER A 1088 22.45 -5.57 -10.28
N ILE A 1089 22.47 -4.76 -11.34
CA ILE A 1089 21.91 -3.41 -11.32
C ILE A 1089 20.46 -3.37 -10.81
N SER A 1090 20.16 -2.43 -9.91
CA SER A 1090 18.83 -2.27 -9.32
C SER A 1090 17.88 -1.43 -10.18
N LEU A 1091 16.56 -1.56 -9.94
CA LEU A 1091 15.54 -0.76 -10.62
C LEU A 1091 15.71 0.76 -10.39
N ASP A 1092 16.18 1.15 -9.21
CA ASP A 1092 16.49 2.55 -8.89
C ASP A 1092 17.62 3.09 -9.77
N GLN A 1093 18.73 2.35 -9.88
CA GLN A 1093 19.84 2.71 -10.76
C GLN A 1093 19.40 2.75 -12.24
N ALA A 1094 18.51 1.84 -12.67
CA ALA A 1094 17.91 1.92 -14.00
C ALA A 1094 17.02 3.17 -14.20
N ARG A 1095 16.26 3.60 -13.18
CA ARG A 1095 15.51 4.87 -13.19
C ARG A 1095 16.44 6.07 -13.26
N ARG A 1096 17.52 6.09 -12.47
CA ARG A 1096 18.54 7.17 -12.47
C ARG A 1096 19.24 7.27 -13.82
N ILE A 1097 19.65 6.14 -14.42
CA ILE A 1097 20.15 6.10 -15.81
C ILE A 1097 19.13 6.67 -16.79
N ALA A 1098 17.84 6.33 -16.65
CA ALA A 1098 16.78 6.83 -17.53
C ALA A 1098 16.54 8.35 -17.40
N MET A 1099 16.51 8.88 -16.17
CA MET A 1099 16.39 10.32 -15.88
C MET A 1099 17.61 11.09 -16.38
N GLN A 1100 18.83 10.64 -16.07
CA GLN A 1100 20.08 11.26 -16.50
C GLN A 1100 20.21 11.26 -18.04
N SER A 1101 19.72 10.21 -18.71
CA SER A 1101 19.66 10.16 -20.17
C SER A 1101 18.68 11.19 -20.74
N ALA A 1102 17.46 11.27 -20.19
CA ALA A 1102 16.46 12.23 -20.63
C ALA A 1102 16.89 13.69 -20.41
N TRP A 1103 17.51 14.02 -19.26
CA TRP A 1103 18.00 15.37 -18.98
C TRP A 1103 19.06 15.85 -19.97
N ARG A 1104 20.02 14.97 -20.31
CA ARG A 1104 21.10 15.27 -21.26
C ARG A 1104 20.58 15.44 -22.70
N SER A 1105 19.67 14.59 -23.15
CA SER A 1105 19.07 14.70 -24.49
C SER A 1105 17.97 15.75 -24.62
N ALA A 1106 17.54 16.39 -23.54
CA ALA A 1106 16.61 17.52 -23.58
C ALA A 1106 17.30 18.87 -23.86
N HIS A 1107 18.64 18.90 -23.91
CA HIS A 1107 19.47 20.11 -24.07
C HIS A 1107 20.57 19.96 -25.15
N ALA A 1108 20.49 18.90 -25.97
CA ALA A 1108 21.40 18.59 -27.08
C ALA A 1108 20.64 18.61 -28.41
#